data_AF-A0A1I0DCK8-F1
#
_entry.id   AF-A0A1I0DCK8-F1
#
_cell.length_a   1.000
_cell.length_b   1.000
_cell.length_c   1.000
_cell.angle_alpha   90.00
_cell.angle_beta   90.00
_cell.angle_gamma   90.00
#
_symmetry.space_group_name_H-M   'P 1'
#
loop_
_entity.id
_entity.type
_entity.pdbx_description
1 polymer ?
#
loop_
_entity_poly.entity_id
_entity_poly.type
_entity_poly.pdbx_seq_one_letter_code
_entity_poly.pdbx_strand_id
1 'polypeptide(L)'
;MRKRSMKYLSLTVVLSLLITACGGSGNNASKPDSAENTGASGSIADRQAEPEPAETVTVSSENLTADSKTGVKLELSPLLFDYPEDEVDVSIRPAGTETAENGDWQATTYEINIGDTHDLDTWIDIRIPYDGKFCDPGEDPAKCVGAKYFNESTGEWEDVLFDVDAEAGEVVIHTDHLSKYGCFEVKNAGLRKAYISSIDSEGLYESLYGGHLDESAAALAEYAANGASSEKCFKLGEVAMTDFFTDINNSFAKVNDAGTAMQLSDLFFFTEKYAKLNEGFWDKMGNVGFAFSAVNLGIEILKEEKTRDDILTIYKDAGMFALSAGANTALGISLVGVSMIDRSITEFAQAAQGYKVERINNLYLYYNDKFPGGRDYGTSHVARKTKEWRDIVAKAVADSEGDEKQFKQYLEDEIDSYARKFFKESDNVVWQLQTDFAEHFSGGRVGNITKDQEEELVKQYKQRMYQRLSSAILKEMQKDYQRRTEQLLLESMNAVKAELNRTVTFDIHENMENKDVPSFGGYRLRFAELSSAASSEKAVRSWTGKLKDDGTVTTEATVIGYIMAGLPDRLNVYESNADIDNDEPVTSAMFHFDYPTTEIVIDDKDNFAGKWYIIGKSGEPTAFGFQIDQTGANSYNLVAFGKGTNGKSYPGTVSEKSSSVLIIDAPTNKGPITITLTDSTHMTMSGINVISNDKVVSGGISWDCVLGD
;
A
#
# COMPACT_ATOMS: atom_id res chain seq x y z
N MET A 1 -35.02 -39.75 7.03
CA MET A 1 -34.75 -40.79 6.01
C MET A 1 -34.95 -40.23 4.60
N ARG A 2 -33.89 -39.70 3.97
CA ARG A 2 -33.63 -39.71 2.51
C ARG A 2 -32.17 -39.27 2.31
N LYS A 3 -31.45 -39.94 1.43
CA LYS A 3 -29.97 -40.02 1.46
C LYS A 3 -29.29 -38.97 0.57
N ARG A 4 -28.17 -38.42 1.06
CA ARG A 4 -27.08 -37.88 0.24
C ARG A 4 -26.31 -39.04 -0.43
N SER A 5 -25.98 -38.88 -1.71
CA SER A 5 -25.06 -39.68 -2.56
C SER A 5 -25.15 -39.09 -3.97
N MET A 6 -24.16 -38.79 -4.82
CA MET A 6 -22.68 -38.87 -4.89
C MET A 6 -22.22 -37.66 -5.77
N LYS A 7 -20.95 -37.27 -6.03
CA LYS A 7 -19.56 -37.70 -5.69
C LYS A 7 -18.70 -36.43 -5.84
N TYR A 8 -17.69 -36.13 -5.01
CA TYR A 8 -16.30 -36.61 -5.11
C TYR A 8 -15.78 -36.94 -6.51
N LEU A 9 -15.24 -35.94 -7.20
CA LEU A 9 -14.17 -36.08 -8.20
C LEU A 9 -13.40 -34.75 -8.34
N SER A 10 -12.08 -34.81 -8.56
CA SER A 10 -11.15 -33.70 -8.81
C SER A 10 -10.75 -32.80 -7.62
N LEU A 11 -9.87 -33.33 -6.76
CA LEU A 11 -9.01 -32.55 -5.86
C LEU A 11 -7.54 -32.98 -6.10
N THR A 12 -6.99 -32.67 -7.29
CA THR A 12 -5.61 -33.09 -7.66
C THR A 12 -4.94 -32.23 -8.74
N VAL A 13 -5.49 -31.06 -9.12
CA VAL A 13 -4.89 -30.14 -10.11
C VAL A 13 -5.20 -28.67 -9.75
N VAL A 14 -4.65 -28.18 -8.65
CA VAL A 14 -4.74 -26.74 -8.26
C VAL A 14 -3.34 -26.14 -7.99
N LEU A 15 -2.27 -26.85 -8.41
CA LEU A 15 -0.90 -26.32 -8.42
C LEU A 15 -0.38 -26.31 -9.87
N SER A 16 -0.98 -25.43 -10.68
CA SER A 16 -0.59 -24.97 -12.03
C SER A 16 -1.83 -24.38 -12.70
N LEU A 17 -1.71 -23.16 -13.26
CA LEU A 17 -2.71 -22.35 -14.02
C LEU A 17 -3.43 -21.22 -13.25
N LEU A 18 -2.76 -20.07 -13.16
CA LEU A 18 -3.39 -18.75 -13.07
C LEU A 18 -2.75 -17.79 -14.10
N ILE A 19 -3.02 -18.04 -15.39
CA ILE A 19 -2.72 -17.10 -16.49
C ILE A 19 -3.93 -17.03 -17.43
N THR A 20 -4.20 -15.82 -17.96
CA THR A 20 -5.16 -15.43 -19.02
C THR A 20 -6.67 -15.38 -18.72
N ALA A 21 -7.13 -14.17 -18.39
CA ALA A 21 -8.16 -13.43 -19.12
C ALA A 21 -7.77 -11.93 -19.01
N CYS A 22 -7.53 -11.17 -20.09
CA CYS A 22 -8.49 -10.76 -21.13
C CYS A 22 -7.86 -10.70 -22.55
N GLY A 23 -8.70 -10.73 -23.59
CA GLY A 23 -8.27 -10.58 -25.00
C GLY A 23 -8.31 -9.12 -25.50
N GLY A 24 -7.92 -8.80 -26.74
CA GLY A 24 -7.44 -9.68 -27.82
C GLY A 24 -7.44 -8.98 -29.20
N SER A 25 -7.52 -9.75 -30.29
CA SER A 25 -7.70 -9.32 -31.71
C SER A 25 -6.51 -8.61 -32.41
N GLY A 26 -5.96 -9.20 -33.48
CA GLY A 26 -4.84 -8.56 -34.21
C GLY A 26 -4.20 -9.24 -35.45
N ASN A 27 -4.97 -9.86 -36.35
CA ASN A 27 -4.60 -10.20 -37.75
C ASN A 27 -3.39 -11.10 -38.12
N ASN A 28 -3.64 -11.98 -39.10
CA ASN A 28 -2.62 -12.71 -39.87
C ASN A 28 -1.77 -11.80 -40.78
N ALA A 29 -0.45 -12.04 -40.84
CA ALA A 29 0.33 -11.90 -42.08
C ALA A 29 1.62 -12.76 -42.06
N SER A 30 1.68 -13.68 -43.00
CA SER A 30 2.82 -14.47 -43.52
C SER A 30 4.27 -13.97 -43.27
N LYS A 31 5.13 -14.91 -42.82
CA LYS A 31 6.57 -14.95 -43.12
C LYS A 31 6.85 -14.82 -44.63
N PRO A 32 7.99 -14.24 -45.03
CA PRO A 32 8.95 -15.11 -45.71
C PRO A 32 10.42 -14.93 -45.29
N ASP A 33 11.17 -15.94 -45.73
CA ASP A 33 12.57 -16.29 -45.53
C ASP A 33 13.67 -15.21 -45.70
N SER A 34 14.77 -15.53 -45.00
CA SER A 34 16.17 -15.12 -45.18
C SER A 34 16.58 -14.41 -46.49
N ALA A 35 17.34 -13.32 -46.32
CA ALA A 35 18.44 -12.97 -47.22
C ALA A 35 19.57 -12.30 -46.41
N GLU A 36 20.78 -12.83 -46.49
CA GLU A 36 21.99 -12.11 -46.09
C GLU A 36 22.18 -10.91 -47.03
N ASN A 37 22.50 -9.73 -46.50
CA ASN A 37 23.22 -8.75 -47.29
C ASN A 37 24.16 -7.89 -46.43
N THR A 38 25.43 -7.87 -46.82
CA THR A 38 26.50 -7.10 -46.21
C THR A 38 26.37 -5.62 -46.55
N GLY A 39 26.33 -4.74 -45.54
CA GLY A 39 26.31 -3.29 -45.77
C GLY A 39 26.65 -2.50 -44.53
N ALA A 40 27.92 -2.10 -44.38
CA ALA A 40 28.33 -1.22 -43.30
C ALA A 40 27.84 0.21 -43.55
N SER A 41 26.99 0.71 -42.66
CA SER A 41 26.70 2.14 -42.48
C SER A 41 26.62 2.40 -40.98
N GLY A 42 27.47 3.28 -40.47
CA GLY A 42 27.56 3.50 -39.03
C GLY A 42 26.31 4.18 -38.48
N SER A 43 25.70 3.59 -37.45
CA SER A 43 25.07 4.36 -36.38
C SER A 43 25.99 4.30 -35.15
N ILE A 44 25.86 5.31 -34.29
CA ILE A 44 26.53 5.30 -32.98
C ILE A 44 25.78 4.28 -32.14
N ALA A 45 26.36 3.10 -31.95
CA ALA A 45 25.86 2.16 -30.96
C ALA A 45 26.17 2.71 -29.57
N ASP A 46 25.15 2.79 -28.73
CA ASP A 46 25.35 2.97 -27.30
C ASP A 46 26.28 1.88 -26.79
N ARG A 47 27.33 2.30 -26.09
CA ARG A 47 28.11 1.38 -25.28
C ARG A 47 27.33 1.10 -24.01
N GLN A 48 26.44 0.10 -24.06
CA GLN A 48 26.25 -0.70 -22.86
C GLN A 48 27.64 -1.15 -22.40
N ALA A 49 27.99 -0.81 -21.16
CA ALA A 49 29.20 -1.34 -20.55
C ALA A 49 29.10 -2.86 -20.51
N GLU A 50 30.22 -3.58 -20.68
CA GLU A 50 30.22 -5.01 -20.37
C GLU A 50 29.82 -5.15 -18.89
N PRO A 51 28.85 -6.03 -18.55
CA PRO A 51 28.43 -6.20 -17.17
C PRO A 51 29.62 -6.67 -16.33
N GLU A 52 29.77 -6.09 -15.15
CA GLU A 52 30.82 -6.51 -14.21
C GLU A 52 30.64 -8.00 -13.85
N PRO A 53 31.73 -8.74 -13.62
CA PRO A 53 31.63 -10.16 -13.29
C PRO A 53 30.84 -10.35 -12.00
N ALA A 54 29.98 -11.38 -11.98
CA ALA A 54 29.25 -11.75 -10.77
C ALA A 54 30.23 -12.12 -9.65
N GLU A 55 29.94 -11.64 -8.44
CA GLU A 55 30.56 -12.13 -7.22
C GLU A 55 29.73 -13.27 -6.65
N THR A 56 30.39 -14.36 -6.26
CA THR A 56 29.76 -15.48 -5.54
C THR A 56 30.21 -15.47 -4.09
N VAL A 57 29.24 -15.48 -3.18
CA VAL A 57 29.45 -15.52 -1.72
C VAL A 57 28.79 -16.77 -1.17
N THR A 58 29.58 -17.63 -0.53
CA THR A 58 29.08 -18.84 0.14
C THR A 58 28.58 -18.48 1.53
N VAL A 59 27.30 -18.77 1.78
CA VAL A 59 26.59 -18.52 3.05
C VAL A 59 26.34 -19.86 3.75
N SER A 60 26.35 -19.90 5.08
CA SER A 60 26.12 -21.14 5.84
C SER A 60 25.05 -20.95 6.90
N SER A 61 24.54 -22.04 7.47
CA SER A 61 23.53 -21.97 8.53
C SER A 61 24.03 -21.30 9.84
N GLU A 62 25.35 -21.18 10.05
CA GLU A 62 25.96 -20.47 11.18
C GLU A 62 26.19 -18.98 10.90
N ASN A 63 26.27 -18.58 9.63
CA ASN A 63 26.39 -17.19 9.19
C ASN A 63 25.48 -16.96 7.98
N LEU A 64 24.28 -16.44 8.23
CA LEU A 64 23.20 -16.26 7.25
C LEU A 64 23.40 -15.06 6.31
N THR A 65 24.50 -14.30 6.45
CA THR A 65 24.74 -13.07 5.69
C THR A 65 25.70 -13.29 4.52
N ALA A 66 25.31 -12.83 3.33
CA ALA A 66 26.21 -12.65 2.19
C ALA A 66 26.61 -11.16 2.06
N ASP A 67 27.89 -10.84 2.24
CA ASP A 67 28.44 -9.50 2.02
C ASP A 67 29.23 -9.42 0.71
N SER A 68 28.81 -8.54 -0.22
CA SER A 68 29.54 -8.29 -1.47
C SER A 68 30.56 -7.15 -1.34
N LYS A 69 31.55 -7.13 -2.24
CA LYS A 69 32.51 -6.04 -2.39
C LYS A 69 31.88 -4.74 -2.89
N THR A 70 30.69 -4.80 -3.49
CA THR A 70 29.90 -3.62 -3.90
C THR A 70 29.04 -3.05 -2.78
N GLY A 71 29.11 -3.62 -1.56
CA GLY A 71 28.37 -3.16 -0.39
C GLY A 71 26.92 -3.66 -0.31
N VAL A 72 26.44 -4.40 -1.34
CA VAL A 72 25.17 -5.12 -1.27
C VAL A 72 25.31 -6.26 -0.28
N LYS A 73 24.34 -6.39 0.63
CA LYS A 73 24.26 -7.48 1.61
C LYS A 73 22.97 -8.27 1.44
N LEU A 74 22.98 -9.56 1.77
CA LEU A 74 21.75 -10.34 1.88
C LEU A 74 21.71 -11.04 3.24
N GLU A 75 20.54 -11.09 3.86
CA GLU A 75 20.27 -11.89 5.04
C GLU A 75 19.32 -13.04 4.65
N LEU A 76 19.83 -14.26 4.67
CA LEU A 76 19.10 -15.46 4.27
C LEU A 76 18.28 -16.03 5.42
N SER A 77 17.09 -16.55 5.13
CA SER A 77 16.29 -17.29 6.10
C SER A 77 16.98 -18.59 6.53
N PRO A 78 16.97 -18.94 7.83
CA PRO A 78 17.47 -20.22 8.31
C PRO A 78 16.66 -21.41 7.78
N LEU A 79 15.47 -21.19 7.20
CA LEU A 79 14.67 -22.23 6.55
C LEU A 79 15.24 -22.71 5.20
N LEU A 80 16.26 -22.03 4.66
CA LEU A 80 17.00 -22.48 3.46
C LEU A 80 18.00 -23.60 3.76
N PHE A 81 18.30 -23.88 5.03
CA PHE A 81 19.28 -24.87 5.46
C PHE A 81 18.60 -26.09 6.12
N ASP A 82 19.03 -27.29 5.78
CA ASP A 82 18.58 -28.53 6.45
C ASP A 82 19.48 -28.89 7.63
N TYR A 83 20.77 -28.55 7.55
CA TYR A 83 21.82 -28.95 8.47
C TYR A 83 22.81 -27.84 8.84
N PRO A 84 23.48 -27.94 10.02
CA PRO A 84 24.56 -27.03 10.41
C PRO A 84 25.67 -26.87 9.35
N GLU A 85 26.00 -27.97 8.68
CA GLU A 85 27.04 -28.03 7.65
C GLU A 85 26.61 -27.60 6.25
N ASP A 86 25.35 -27.19 6.04
CA ASP A 86 24.88 -26.79 4.72
C ASP A 86 25.40 -25.40 4.33
N GLU A 87 25.79 -25.29 3.06
CA GLU A 87 26.30 -24.07 2.42
C GLU A 87 25.48 -23.74 1.16
N VAL A 88 25.26 -22.45 0.91
CA VAL A 88 24.49 -21.92 -0.21
C VAL A 88 25.31 -20.84 -0.91
N ASP A 89 25.56 -21.00 -2.21
CA ASP A 89 26.25 -20.00 -3.02
C ASP A 89 25.26 -18.96 -3.55
N VAL A 90 25.43 -17.71 -3.09
CA VAL A 90 24.69 -16.54 -3.56
C VAL A 90 25.50 -15.83 -4.64
N SER A 91 24.91 -15.61 -5.82
CA SER A 91 25.51 -14.84 -6.91
C SER A 91 24.93 -13.44 -6.95
N ILE A 92 25.80 -12.42 -6.82
CA ILE A 92 25.45 -10.99 -6.84
C ILE A 92 26.20 -10.36 -8.03
N ARG A 93 25.47 -9.80 -9.00
CA ARG A 93 26.05 -9.16 -10.19
C ARG A 93 25.57 -7.71 -10.31
N PRO A 94 26.47 -6.71 -10.40
CA PRO A 94 26.08 -5.36 -10.78
C PRO A 94 25.50 -5.35 -12.20
N ALA A 95 24.23 -4.97 -12.32
CA ALA A 95 23.54 -4.83 -13.60
C ALA A 95 23.67 -3.41 -14.19
N GLY A 96 24.26 -2.49 -13.43
CA GLY A 96 24.61 -1.13 -13.85
C GLY A 96 23.61 -0.07 -13.38
N THR A 97 23.68 1.10 -14.00
CA THR A 97 22.82 2.24 -13.67
C THR A 97 21.83 2.51 -14.79
N GLU A 98 20.54 2.40 -14.49
CA GLU A 98 19.44 2.78 -15.38
C GLU A 98 18.99 4.22 -15.08
N THR A 99 18.38 4.92 -16.04
CA THR A 99 17.89 6.29 -15.86
C THR A 99 16.71 6.52 -16.78
N ALA A 100 15.68 7.20 -16.27
CA ALA A 100 14.45 7.48 -16.99
C ALA A 100 14.68 8.36 -18.23
N GLU A 101 13.89 8.19 -19.30
CA GLU A 101 13.97 9.04 -20.50
C GLU A 101 13.70 10.52 -20.22
N ASN A 102 12.77 10.81 -19.29
CA ASN A 102 12.48 12.16 -18.79
C ASN A 102 13.54 12.68 -17.80
N GLY A 103 14.44 11.80 -17.31
CA GLY A 103 15.45 12.10 -16.32
C GLY A 103 14.92 12.29 -14.89
N ASP A 104 13.70 11.83 -14.57
CA ASP A 104 13.08 12.00 -13.24
C ASP A 104 13.59 11.03 -12.17
N TRP A 105 14.13 9.86 -12.58
CA TRP A 105 14.72 8.86 -11.69
C TRP A 105 15.99 8.23 -12.28
N GLN A 106 16.86 7.73 -11.39
CA GLN A 106 18.02 6.91 -11.68
C GLN A 106 18.00 5.69 -10.77
N ALA A 107 18.38 4.51 -11.28
CA ALA A 107 18.39 3.28 -10.49
C ALA A 107 19.77 2.60 -10.55
N THR A 108 20.34 2.25 -9.40
CA THR A 108 21.51 1.38 -9.29
C THR A 108 21.04 -0.04 -9.08
N THR A 109 21.43 -0.95 -9.99
CA THR A 109 20.75 -2.25 -10.17
C THR A 109 21.69 -3.44 -9.99
N TYR A 110 21.14 -4.52 -9.42
CA TYR A 110 21.86 -5.76 -9.13
C TYR A 110 21.00 -6.98 -9.47
N GLU A 111 21.58 -7.95 -10.17
CA GLU A 111 20.99 -9.25 -10.45
C GLU A 111 21.44 -10.24 -9.36
N ILE A 112 20.48 -10.90 -8.71
CA ILE A 112 20.70 -11.74 -7.53
C ILE A 112 20.13 -13.13 -7.80
N ASN A 113 20.95 -14.18 -7.64
CA ASN A 113 20.58 -15.56 -7.92
C ASN A 113 21.10 -16.54 -6.85
N ILE A 114 20.37 -17.62 -6.60
CA ILE A 114 20.77 -18.76 -5.75
C ILE A 114 20.54 -20.05 -6.54
N GLY A 115 21.60 -20.53 -7.21
CA GLY A 115 21.49 -21.60 -8.20
C GLY A 115 20.51 -21.24 -9.33
N ASP A 116 19.65 -22.19 -9.73
CA ASP A 116 18.58 -22.01 -10.71
C ASP A 116 17.22 -21.64 -10.04
N THR A 117 17.24 -21.11 -8.81
CA THR A 117 16.02 -20.82 -8.03
C THR A 117 15.49 -19.43 -8.36
N HIS A 118 14.18 -19.32 -8.63
CA HIS A 118 13.48 -18.03 -8.76
C HIS A 118 12.60 -17.75 -7.54
N ASP A 119 11.62 -18.61 -7.27
CA ASP A 119 10.75 -18.47 -6.09
C ASP A 119 11.41 -19.10 -4.84
N LEU A 120 11.39 -18.40 -3.72
CA LEU A 120 11.81 -18.90 -2.40
C LEU A 120 10.56 -19.21 -1.58
N ASP A 121 10.55 -20.36 -0.90
CA ASP A 121 9.44 -20.70 0.01
C ASP A 121 9.56 -20.00 1.40
N THR A 122 10.31 -18.90 1.50
CA THR A 122 10.60 -18.14 2.73
C THR A 122 11.18 -16.78 2.35
N TRP A 123 11.04 -15.78 3.22
CA TRP A 123 11.52 -14.43 2.95
C TRP A 123 13.02 -14.25 3.23
N ILE A 124 13.65 -13.36 2.47
CA ILE A 124 15.03 -12.88 2.66
C ILE A 124 15.07 -11.35 2.59
N ASP A 125 16.12 -10.77 3.18
CA ASP A 125 16.36 -9.33 3.11
C ASP A 125 17.56 -9.03 2.20
N ILE A 126 17.44 -8.02 1.34
CA ILE A 126 18.49 -7.55 0.41
C ILE A 126 18.76 -6.07 0.69
N ARG A 127 19.96 -5.74 1.12
CA ARG A 127 20.40 -4.38 1.45
C ARG A 127 21.21 -3.81 0.31
N ILE A 128 20.77 -2.69 -0.26
CA ILE A 128 21.47 -2.00 -1.36
C ILE A 128 21.86 -0.58 -0.91
N PRO A 129 23.15 -0.19 -0.96
CA PRO A 129 23.57 1.15 -0.58
C PRO A 129 23.16 2.21 -1.62
N TYR A 130 22.84 3.41 -1.16
CA TYR A 130 22.60 4.60 -1.99
C TYR A 130 23.57 5.74 -1.65
N ASP A 131 23.64 6.79 -2.48
CA ASP A 131 24.54 7.93 -2.22
C ASP A 131 23.90 9.32 -2.34
N GLY A 132 22.65 9.40 -2.80
CA GLY A 132 21.81 10.59 -2.82
C GLY A 132 22.26 11.67 -3.80
N LYS A 133 23.22 11.39 -4.69
CA LYS A 133 23.77 12.39 -5.62
C LYS A 133 22.81 12.79 -6.73
N PHE A 134 21.77 11.99 -6.99
CA PHE A 134 20.76 12.31 -8.01
C PHE A 134 19.62 13.20 -7.50
N CYS A 135 19.42 13.25 -6.17
CA CYS A 135 18.32 13.96 -5.51
C CYS A 135 18.42 15.49 -5.64
N ASP A 136 17.34 16.22 -5.36
CA ASP A 136 17.36 17.68 -5.49
C ASP A 136 18.26 18.31 -4.39
N PRO A 137 19.09 19.33 -4.69
CA PRO A 137 20.09 19.82 -3.72
C PRO A 137 19.51 20.34 -2.40
N GLY A 138 19.90 19.72 -1.29
CA GLY A 138 19.43 20.06 0.06
C GLY A 138 18.28 19.19 0.57
N GLU A 139 17.78 18.27 -0.25
CA GLU A 139 16.89 17.18 0.15
C GLU A 139 17.63 16.15 1.03
N ASP A 140 16.89 15.47 1.90
CA ASP A 140 17.41 14.33 2.67
C ASP A 140 17.50 13.10 1.76
N PRO A 141 18.69 12.51 1.56
CA PRO A 141 18.86 11.29 0.77
C PRO A 141 17.89 10.16 1.13
N ALA A 142 17.51 10.02 2.41
CA ALA A 142 16.57 8.98 2.84
C ALA A 142 15.13 9.21 2.35
N LYS A 143 14.77 10.42 1.90
CA LYS A 143 13.41 10.78 1.43
C LYS A 143 13.27 10.85 -0.09
N CYS A 144 14.38 10.69 -0.83
CA CYS A 144 14.41 10.62 -2.29
C CYS A 144 14.81 9.24 -2.83
N VAL A 145 14.88 8.21 -1.98
CA VAL A 145 15.21 6.83 -2.37
C VAL A 145 14.01 5.89 -2.29
N GLY A 146 14.07 4.82 -3.07
CA GLY A 146 13.14 3.70 -2.97
C GLY A 146 13.71 2.43 -3.58
N ALA A 147 12.95 1.33 -3.52
CA ALA A 147 13.34 0.08 -4.16
C ALA A 147 12.25 -0.51 -5.06
N LYS A 148 12.69 -1.25 -6.07
CA LYS A 148 11.85 -2.01 -7.00
C LYS A 148 12.54 -3.30 -7.40
N TYR A 149 11.74 -4.24 -7.89
CA TYR A 149 12.23 -5.45 -8.58
C TYR A 149 11.81 -5.39 -10.05
N PHE A 150 12.62 -5.98 -10.92
CA PHE A 150 12.29 -6.09 -12.33
C PHE A 150 11.50 -7.39 -12.56
N ASN A 151 10.28 -7.28 -13.06
CA ASN A 151 9.48 -8.45 -13.40
C ASN A 151 9.72 -8.81 -14.86
N GLU A 152 10.49 -9.87 -15.11
CA GLU A 152 10.81 -10.31 -16.48
C GLU A 152 9.57 -10.72 -17.31
N SER A 153 8.46 -11.07 -16.66
CA SER A 153 7.22 -11.47 -17.34
C SER A 153 6.42 -10.28 -17.88
N THR A 154 6.49 -9.12 -17.21
CA THR A 154 5.87 -7.86 -17.67
C THR A 154 6.86 -6.99 -18.44
N GLY A 155 8.15 -7.11 -18.15
CA GLY A 155 9.21 -6.23 -18.65
C GLY A 155 9.29 -4.89 -17.91
N GLU A 156 8.63 -4.78 -16.75
CA GLU A 156 8.47 -3.53 -16.00
C GLU A 156 9.15 -3.60 -14.62
N TRP A 157 9.46 -2.43 -14.07
CA TRP A 157 9.95 -2.27 -12.69
C TRP A 157 8.75 -2.14 -11.74
N GLU A 158 8.52 -3.16 -10.95
CA GLU A 158 7.40 -3.28 -10.03
C GLU A 158 7.81 -2.96 -8.59
N ASP A 159 6.87 -2.46 -7.80
CA ASP A 159 7.11 -2.14 -6.39
C ASP A 159 7.36 -3.42 -5.57
N VAL A 160 8.34 -3.34 -4.68
CA VAL A 160 8.68 -4.39 -3.71
C VAL A 160 8.50 -3.84 -2.30
N LEU A 161 8.39 -4.71 -1.30
CA LEU A 161 8.40 -4.28 0.10
C LEU A 161 9.82 -3.85 0.49
N PHE A 162 10.00 -2.62 1.00
CA PHE A 162 11.32 -2.14 1.43
C PHE A 162 11.27 -1.06 2.51
N ASP A 163 12.26 -1.08 3.40
CA ASP A 163 12.56 0.00 4.35
C ASP A 163 13.76 0.84 3.88
N VAL A 164 13.93 2.04 4.45
CA VAL A 164 15.10 2.90 4.23
C VAL A 164 15.90 3.01 5.53
N ASP A 165 17.05 2.35 5.59
CA ASP A 165 18.00 2.46 6.70
C ASP A 165 18.84 3.74 6.52
N ALA A 166 18.30 4.85 7.00
CA ALA A 166 18.92 6.18 6.89
C ALA A 166 20.24 6.30 7.68
N GLU A 167 20.46 5.48 8.71
CA GLU A 167 21.72 5.47 9.47
C GLU A 167 22.82 4.71 8.72
N ALA A 168 22.48 3.62 8.04
CA ALA A 168 23.41 2.86 7.19
C ALA A 168 23.61 3.46 5.80
N GLY A 169 22.62 4.19 5.27
CA GLY A 169 22.58 4.64 3.87
C GLY A 169 22.19 3.50 2.92
N GLU A 170 21.25 2.63 3.33
CA GLU A 170 20.86 1.42 2.62
C GLU A 170 19.33 1.36 2.43
N VAL A 171 18.85 0.93 1.26
CA VAL A 171 17.47 0.43 1.14
C VAL A 171 17.46 -1.06 1.47
N VAL A 172 16.49 -1.49 2.29
CA VAL A 172 16.35 -2.87 2.78
C VAL A 172 15.13 -3.48 2.14
N ILE A 173 15.33 -4.28 1.09
CA ILE A 173 14.27 -4.95 0.34
C ILE A 173 13.91 -6.27 1.03
N HIS A 174 12.62 -6.51 1.24
CA HIS A 174 12.10 -7.78 1.72
C HIS A 174 11.48 -8.54 0.54
N THR A 175 11.87 -9.80 0.33
CA THR A 175 11.38 -10.59 -0.83
C THR A 175 11.35 -12.09 -0.57
N ASP A 176 10.41 -12.80 -1.20
CA ASP A 176 10.36 -14.27 -1.27
C ASP A 176 10.68 -14.81 -2.68
N HIS A 177 11.40 -14.02 -3.50
CA HIS A 177 11.87 -14.44 -4.82
C HIS A 177 13.24 -13.85 -5.17
N LEU A 178 13.77 -14.18 -6.34
CA LEU A 178 15.07 -13.79 -6.85
C LEU A 178 14.92 -13.20 -8.25
N SER A 179 15.50 -12.01 -8.45
CA SER A 179 15.40 -11.22 -9.68
C SER A 179 16.52 -10.17 -9.76
N LYS A 180 16.45 -9.27 -10.75
CA LYS A 180 17.14 -7.99 -10.75
C LYS A 180 16.39 -6.99 -9.85
N TYR A 181 17.07 -6.45 -8.84
CA TYR A 181 16.58 -5.41 -7.96
C TYR A 181 17.27 -4.08 -8.25
N GLY A 182 16.63 -2.96 -7.89
CA GLY A 182 17.18 -1.63 -8.05
C GLY A 182 16.89 -0.75 -6.84
N CYS A 183 17.91 -0.01 -6.40
CA CYS A 183 17.73 1.17 -5.56
C CYS A 183 17.53 2.39 -6.48
N PHE A 184 16.39 3.05 -6.36
CA PHE A 184 15.95 4.17 -7.18
C PHE A 184 16.15 5.48 -6.43
N GLU A 185 16.93 6.40 -6.98
CA GLU A 185 16.97 7.80 -6.56
C GLU A 185 16.02 8.62 -7.45
N VAL A 186 15.13 9.40 -6.85
CA VAL A 186 14.14 10.25 -7.54
C VAL A 186 14.39 11.73 -7.25
N LYS A 187 13.82 12.62 -8.07
CA LYS A 187 13.83 14.07 -7.83
C LYS A 187 12.52 14.70 -8.33
N ASN A 188 12.45 16.04 -8.37
CA ASN A 188 11.28 16.78 -8.85
C ASN A 188 10.03 16.66 -7.95
N ALA A 189 10.23 16.46 -6.64
CA ALA A 189 9.17 16.56 -5.64
C ALA A 189 8.47 17.93 -5.66
N GLY A 190 7.18 17.98 -5.31
CA GLY A 190 6.39 19.22 -5.21
C GLY A 190 6.05 19.92 -6.54
N LEU A 191 6.47 19.40 -7.69
CA LEU A 191 6.10 19.95 -9.00
C LEU A 191 4.68 19.52 -9.42
N ARG A 192 4.06 20.27 -10.34
CA ARG A 192 2.73 19.98 -10.90
C ARG A 192 2.56 18.56 -11.47
N LYS A 193 3.65 17.93 -11.92
CA LYS A 193 3.67 16.53 -12.43
C LYS A 193 4.40 15.54 -11.51
N ALA A 194 4.63 15.89 -10.25
CA ALA A 194 5.16 14.96 -9.25
C ALA A 194 4.28 13.72 -9.13
N TYR A 195 4.86 12.57 -8.84
CA TYR A 195 4.13 11.30 -8.70
C TYR A 195 4.76 10.47 -7.59
N ILE A 196 3.97 9.60 -6.97
CA ILE A 196 4.46 8.64 -5.98
C ILE A 196 5.18 7.53 -6.77
N SER A 197 6.51 7.45 -6.66
CA SER A 197 7.32 6.47 -7.40
C SER A 197 7.27 5.08 -6.77
N SER A 198 7.39 5.03 -5.45
CA SER A 198 7.47 3.85 -4.58
C SER A 198 6.82 4.17 -3.23
N ILE A 199 6.64 3.16 -2.38
CA ILE A 199 6.07 3.27 -1.03
C ILE A 199 6.98 2.47 -0.11
N ASP A 200 7.56 3.12 0.90
CA ASP A 200 8.41 2.50 1.92
C ASP A 200 7.56 1.84 3.03
N SER A 201 8.05 0.76 3.64
CA SER A 201 7.32 0.09 4.72
C SER A 201 7.41 0.82 6.07
N GLU A 202 8.45 1.62 6.33
CA GLU A 202 8.50 2.51 7.50
C GLU A 202 7.29 3.48 7.49
N GLY A 203 7.01 4.14 6.37
CA GLY A 203 5.82 4.99 6.19
C GLY A 203 4.48 4.24 6.22
N LEU A 204 4.48 2.91 6.06
CA LEU A 204 3.30 2.06 6.29
C LEU A 204 3.13 1.65 7.76
N TYR A 205 4.21 1.67 8.55
CA TYR A 205 4.24 1.08 9.89
C TYR A 205 4.40 2.09 11.03
N GLU A 206 4.92 3.30 10.81
CA GLU A 206 5.09 4.30 11.88
C GLU A 206 3.75 4.62 12.58
N SER A 207 2.65 4.67 11.81
CA SER A 207 1.26 4.78 12.26
C SER A 207 0.76 3.61 13.13
N LEU A 208 1.32 2.40 12.98
CA LEU A 208 0.95 1.23 13.80
C LEU A 208 1.40 1.40 15.26
N TYR A 209 2.44 2.19 15.51
CA TYR A 209 2.88 2.51 16.88
C TYR A 209 1.94 3.49 17.60
N GLY A 210 0.93 4.06 16.90
CA GLY A 210 -0.06 5.00 17.43
C GLY A 210 -1.18 4.39 18.30
N GLY A 211 -1.31 3.06 18.34
CA GLY A 211 -2.22 2.37 19.28
C GLY A 211 -3.60 1.99 18.75
N HIS A 212 -3.78 1.89 17.43
CA HIS A 212 -5.07 1.55 16.77
C HIS A 212 -5.54 0.08 16.90
N LEU A 213 -5.09 -0.65 17.93
CA LEU A 213 -5.32 -2.10 18.05
C LEU A 213 -6.81 -2.48 18.18
N ASP A 214 -7.56 -1.78 19.03
CA ASP A 214 -8.98 -2.09 19.23
C ASP A 214 -9.82 -1.63 18.02
N GLU A 215 -9.44 -0.56 17.32
CA GLU A 215 -10.03 -0.16 16.03
C GLU A 215 -9.75 -1.20 14.93
N SER A 216 -8.49 -1.66 14.80
CA SER A 216 -8.09 -2.69 13.83
C SER A 216 -8.83 -4.00 14.08
N ALA A 217 -8.98 -4.40 15.35
CA ALA A 217 -9.80 -5.54 15.75
C ALA A 217 -11.27 -5.33 15.37
N ALA A 218 -11.83 -4.14 15.60
CA ALA A 218 -13.20 -3.82 15.24
C ALA A 218 -13.46 -3.76 13.72
N ALA A 219 -12.44 -3.44 12.91
CA ALA A 219 -12.49 -3.42 11.45
C ALA A 219 -12.37 -4.83 10.84
N LEU A 220 -11.42 -5.66 11.29
CA LEU A 220 -11.35 -7.07 10.85
C LEU A 220 -12.59 -7.86 11.25
N ALA A 221 -13.14 -7.62 12.44
CA ALA A 221 -14.39 -8.25 12.88
C ALA A 221 -15.60 -7.78 12.05
N GLU A 222 -15.61 -6.53 11.57
CA GLU A 222 -16.61 -6.03 10.63
C GLU A 222 -16.48 -6.70 9.26
N TYR A 223 -15.26 -6.80 8.73
CA TYR A 223 -14.98 -7.51 7.47
C TYR A 223 -15.43 -8.97 7.54
N ALA A 224 -15.09 -9.69 8.61
CA ALA A 224 -15.49 -11.09 8.81
C ALA A 224 -17.01 -11.29 8.89
N ALA A 225 -17.75 -10.30 9.41
CA ALA A 225 -19.20 -10.36 9.56
C ALA A 225 -19.98 -9.92 8.30
N ASN A 226 -19.50 -8.88 7.61
CA ASN A 226 -20.16 -8.29 6.44
C ASN A 226 -19.71 -8.93 5.12
N GLY A 227 -18.50 -9.48 5.10
CA GLY A 227 -17.87 -10.10 3.93
C GLY A 227 -17.27 -9.14 2.91
N ALA A 228 -17.10 -7.87 3.28
CA ALA A 228 -16.46 -6.84 2.49
C ALA A 228 -15.92 -5.73 3.40
N SER A 229 -14.95 -4.97 2.90
CA SER A 229 -14.46 -3.74 3.54
C SER A 229 -15.60 -2.72 3.61
N SER A 230 -15.94 -2.24 4.81
CA SER A 230 -16.99 -1.24 5.01
C SER A 230 -16.52 -0.05 5.86
N GLU A 231 -17.41 0.65 6.56
CA GLU A 231 -17.15 1.97 7.15
C GLU A 231 -15.93 2.00 8.10
N LYS A 232 -15.69 0.96 8.90
CA LYS A 232 -14.53 0.93 9.80
C LYS A 232 -13.22 0.68 9.06
N CYS A 233 -13.25 -0.23 8.08
CA CYS A 233 -12.10 -0.46 7.22
C CYS A 233 -11.75 0.83 6.45
N PHE A 234 -12.74 1.52 5.88
CA PHE A 234 -12.53 2.80 5.21
C PHE A 234 -11.88 3.84 6.15
N LYS A 235 -12.40 4.00 7.37
CA LYS A 235 -11.84 4.95 8.36
C LYS A 235 -10.41 4.64 8.78
N LEU A 236 -10.03 3.36 8.89
CA LEU A 236 -8.62 3.00 9.11
C LEU A 236 -7.76 3.19 7.87
N GLY A 237 -8.34 3.10 6.67
CA GLY A 237 -7.67 3.54 5.44
C GLY A 237 -7.42 5.04 5.45
N GLU A 238 -8.38 5.86 5.90
CA GLU A 238 -8.18 7.30 6.09
C GLU A 238 -7.05 7.60 7.09
N VAL A 239 -6.99 6.89 8.22
CA VAL A 239 -5.89 7.01 9.19
C VAL A 239 -4.54 6.63 8.57
N ALA A 240 -4.43 5.43 7.98
CA ALA A 240 -3.19 4.97 7.36
C ALA A 240 -2.68 5.92 6.25
N MET A 241 -3.57 6.45 5.41
CA MET A 241 -3.20 7.47 4.41
C MET A 241 -2.85 8.81 5.06
N THR A 242 -3.56 9.24 6.11
CA THR A 242 -3.28 10.49 6.82
C THR A 242 -1.89 10.47 7.42
N ASP A 243 -1.49 9.37 8.04
CA ASP A 243 -0.17 9.23 8.67
C ASP A 243 0.94 9.12 7.62
N PHE A 244 0.77 8.26 6.60
CA PHE A 244 1.69 8.18 5.45
C PHE A 244 1.95 9.57 4.82
N PHE A 245 0.91 10.38 4.63
CA PHE A 245 1.08 11.74 4.15
C PHE A 245 1.56 12.74 5.21
N THR A 246 1.38 12.46 6.51
CA THR A 246 1.89 13.28 7.61
C THR A 246 3.40 13.23 7.64
N ASP A 247 4.00 12.05 7.43
CA ASP A 247 5.46 11.92 7.41
C ASP A 247 6.09 12.44 6.12
N ILE A 248 5.38 12.33 4.99
CA ILE A 248 5.69 13.08 3.76
C ILE A 248 5.67 14.60 4.04
N ASN A 249 4.62 15.12 4.67
CA ASN A 249 4.50 16.56 4.97
C ASN A 249 5.55 17.04 6.00
N ASN A 250 5.83 16.26 7.04
CA ASN A 250 6.88 16.52 8.04
C ASN A 250 8.28 16.55 7.42
N SER A 251 8.52 15.71 6.41
CA SER A 251 9.76 15.69 5.63
C SER A 251 9.95 16.99 4.84
N PHE A 252 8.87 17.54 4.25
CA PHE A 252 8.92 18.84 3.56
C PHE A 252 8.93 20.06 4.51
N ALA A 253 8.24 19.98 5.65
CA ALA A 253 8.12 21.11 6.59
C ALA A 253 9.44 21.54 7.23
N LYS A 254 10.44 20.65 7.31
CA LYS A 254 11.79 20.97 7.81
C LYS A 254 12.60 21.88 6.88
N VAL A 255 12.17 22.06 5.63
CA VAL A 255 12.92 22.84 4.60
C VAL A 255 12.55 24.34 4.62
N ASN A 256 11.36 24.72 5.12
CA ASN A 256 10.90 26.11 5.12
C ASN A 256 10.38 26.56 6.50
N ASP A 257 11.05 27.55 7.09
CA ASP A 257 10.78 28.12 8.41
C ASP A 257 9.53 29.04 8.42
N ALA A 258 8.34 28.46 8.18
CA ALA A 258 7.06 29.15 8.24
C ALA A 258 5.90 28.20 8.61
N GLY A 259 5.32 28.40 9.80
CA GLY A 259 4.26 27.55 10.36
C GLY A 259 2.90 27.67 9.65
N THR A 260 2.77 27.11 8.45
CA THR A 260 1.49 26.70 7.85
C THR A 260 1.32 25.19 8.02
N ALA A 261 1.04 24.77 9.25
CA ALA A 261 0.57 23.42 9.52
C ALA A 261 -0.87 23.28 9.00
N MET A 262 -1.03 23.01 7.70
CA MET A 262 -2.24 22.33 7.22
C MET A 262 -2.30 21.00 7.98
N GLN A 263 -3.39 20.78 8.73
CA GLN A 263 -3.66 19.43 9.19
C GLN A 263 -4.10 18.62 7.97
N LEU A 264 -3.69 17.36 7.87
CA LEU A 264 -4.08 16.55 6.72
C LEU A 264 -5.59 16.25 6.69
N SER A 265 -6.31 16.48 7.78
CA SER A 265 -7.78 16.60 7.79
C SER A 265 -8.31 17.69 6.84
N ASP A 266 -7.54 18.74 6.58
CA ASP A 266 -7.90 19.85 5.70
C ASP A 266 -7.53 19.51 4.25
N LEU A 267 -6.43 18.77 4.05
CA LEU A 267 -6.00 18.25 2.73
C LEU A 267 -6.92 17.11 2.23
N PHE A 268 -7.47 16.32 3.16
CA PHE A 268 -8.45 15.24 2.89
C PHE A 268 -9.90 15.72 2.85
N PHE A 269 -10.15 16.95 2.38
CA PHE A 269 -11.46 17.32 1.80
C PHE A 269 -11.77 16.60 0.47
N PHE A 270 -11.03 15.54 0.12
CA PHE A 270 -11.65 14.28 -0.32
C PHE A 270 -12.59 13.72 0.76
N THR A 271 -13.65 14.48 1.03
CA THR A 271 -14.75 14.09 1.89
C THR A 271 -15.21 12.66 1.56
N GLU A 272 -15.80 12.01 2.54
CA GLU A 272 -16.60 10.79 2.37
C GLU A 272 -17.47 10.84 1.07
N LYS A 273 -17.94 12.03 0.69
CA LYS A 273 -18.64 12.36 -0.56
C LYS A 273 -17.78 12.22 -1.84
N TYR A 274 -16.51 12.64 -1.92
CA TYR A 274 -15.67 12.34 -3.10
C TYR A 274 -15.46 10.83 -3.26
N ALA A 275 -15.10 10.14 -2.17
CA ALA A 275 -14.91 8.68 -2.20
C ALA A 275 -16.20 7.93 -2.57
N LYS A 276 -17.37 8.42 -2.12
CA LYS A 276 -18.71 7.90 -2.52
C LYS A 276 -19.15 8.28 -3.93
N LEU A 277 -18.63 9.37 -4.52
CA LEU A 277 -18.92 9.78 -5.89
C LEU A 277 -17.99 9.11 -6.92
N ASN A 278 -16.78 8.74 -6.49
CA ASN A 278 -15.85 7.91 -7.25
C ASN A 278 -15.98 6.45 -6.78
N GLU A 279 -17.04 5.77 -7.23
CA GLU A 279 -17.29 4.34 -6.99
C GLU A 279 -16.05 3.52 -7.40
N GLY A 280 -15.30 3.04 -6.41
CA GLY A 280 -14.02 2.35 -6.58
C GLY A 280 -12.88 2.97 -5.77
N PHE A 281 -12.85 4.29 -5.51
CA PHE A 281 -11.87 4.88 -4.58
C PHE A 281 -12.21 4.54 -3.12
N TRP A 282 -13.50 4.56 -2.76
CA TRP A 282 -13.98 4.07 -1.47
C TRP A 282 -13.52 2.64 -1.18
N ASP A 283 -13.65 1.73 -2.15
CA ASP A 283 -13.29 0.32 -1.98
C ASP A 283 -11.77 0.13 -1.84
N LYS A 284 -10.96 0.89 -2.60
CA LYS A 284 -9.49 0.92 -2.45
C LYS A 284 -9.09 1.34 -1.03
N MET A 285 -9.67 2.43 -0.52
CA MET A 285 -9.43 2.92 0.85
C MET A 285 -9.88 1.91 1.92
N GLY A 286 -11.03 1.25 1.70
CA GLY A 286 -11.49 0.15 2.54
C GLY A 286 -10.51 -1.02 2.57
N ASN A 287 -9.92 -1.38 1.43
CA ASN A 287 -8.93 -2.45 1.34
C ASN A 287 -7.60 -2.08 2.01
N VAL A 288 -7.14 -0.82 1.88
CA VAL A 288 -5.99 -0.30 2.65
C VAL A 288 -6.23 -0.47 4.14
N GLY A 289 -7.35 0.01 4.68
CA GLY A 289 -7.61 -0.10 6.12
C GLY A 289 -7.86 -1.53 6.60
N PHE A 290 -8.36 -2.43 5.74
CA PHE A 290 -8.38 -3.87 6.03
C PHE A 290 -6.96 -4.44 6.15
N ALA A 291 -6.10 -4.21 5.15
CA ALA A 291 -4.74 -4.73 5.14
C ALA A 291 -3.91 -4.12 6.28
N PHE A 292 -4.06 -2.83 6.54
CA PHE A 292 -3.47 -2.11 7.68
C PHE A 292 -3.88 -2.75 9.01
N SER A 293 -5.16 -3.06 9.20
CA SER A 293 -5.66 -3.73 10.39
C SER A 293 -5.06 -5.13 10.57
N ALA A 294 -4.86 -5.85 9.46
CA ALA A 294 -4.23 -7.15 9.47
C ALA A 294 -2.73 -7.06 9.82
N VAL A 295 -1.99 -6.11 9.23
CA VAL A 295 -0.58 -5.88 9.62
C VAL A 295 -0.49 -5.50 11.10
N ASN A 296 -1.31 -4.56 11.58
CA ASN A 296 -1.30 -4.06 12.97
C ASN A 296 -1.42 -5.18 14.01
N LEU A 297 -2.47 -5.99 13.89
CA LEU A 297 -2.72 -7.10 14.81
C LEU A 297 -1.69 -8.21 14.64
N GLY A 298 -1.19 -8.45 13.42
CA GLY A 298 -0.12 -9.40 13.15
C GLY A 298 1.20 -9.05 13.82
N ILE A 299 1.61 -7.77 13.78
CA ILE A 299 2.78 -7.27 14.51
C ILE A 299 2.61 -7.45 16.03
N GLU A 300 1.42 -7.19 16.57
CA GLU A 300 1.15 -7.38 18.00
C GLU A 300 1.21 -8.87 18.40
N ILE A 301 0.64 -9.77 17.59
CA ILE A 301 0.74 -11.23 17.76
C ILE A 301 2.21 -11.69 17.84
N LEU A 302 3.11 -11.07 17.06
CA LEU A 302 4.55 -11.42 17.04
C LEU A 302 5.35 -10.82 18.21
N LYS A 303 4.84 -9.82 18.94
CA LYS A 303 5.56 -9.12 20.01
C LYS A 303 5.40 -9.77 21.38
N GLU A 304 4.21 -10.27 21.72
CA GLU A 304 3.91 -10.76 23.07
C GLU A 304 4.30 -12.23 23.28
N GLU A 305 4.76 -12.59 24.50
CA GLU A 305 4.88 -14.02 24.88
C GLU A 305 3.51 -14.71 25.03
N LYS A 306 2.42 -13.93 25.12
CA LYS A 306 1.05 -14.43 25.18
C LYS A 306 0.03 -13.40 24.71
N THR A 307 -0.23 -13.40 23.41
CA THR A 307 -1.27 -12.58 22.76
C THR A 307 -2.67 -12.76 23.37
N ARG A 308 -3.52 -11.73 23.25
CA ARG A 308 -4.94 -11.79 23.60
C ARG A 308 -5.71 -12.81 22.72
N ASP A 309 -6.44 -13.73 23.35
CA ASP A 309 -7.24 -14.77 22.67
C ASP A 309 -8.33 -14.21 21.73
N ASP A 310 -8.85 -13.00 22.01
CA ASP A 310 -9.86 -12.34 21.17
C ASP A 310 -9.25 -11.80 19.87
N ILE A 311 -8.06 -11.18 19.92
CA ILE A 311 -7.29 -10.78 18.73
C ILE A 311 -7.02 -11.99 17.83
N LEU A 312 -6.47 -13.08 18.38
CA LEU A 312 -6.19 -14.31 17.63
C LEU A 312 -7.46 -14.90 16.98
N THR A 313 -8.61 -14.76 17.63
CA THR A 313 -9.91 -15.22 17.10
C THR A 313 -10.39 -14.33 15.96
N ILE A 314 -10.35 -13.00 16.12
CA ILE A 314 -10.71 -12.04 15.06
C ILE A 314 -9.82 -12.21 13.82
N TYR A 315 -8.52 -12.40 14.02
CA TYR A 315 -7.54 -12.63 12.94
C TYR A 315 -7.90 -13.88 12.13
N LYS A 316 -8.20 -14.98 12.84
CA LYS A 316 -8.63 -16.24 12.24
C LYS A 316 -9.96 -16.12 11.50
N ASP A 317 -10.96 -15.47 12.11
CA ASP A 317 -12.30 -15.36 11.54
C ASP A 317 -12.30 -14.49 10.26
N ALA A 318 -11.50 -13.42 10.22
CA ALA A 318 -11.26 -12.65 8.99
C ALA A 318 -10.55 -13.47 7.91
N GLY A 319 -9.55 -14.27 8.28
CA GLY A 319 -8.88 -15.20 7.37
C GLY A 319 -9.82 -16.28 6.81
N MET A 320 -10.63 -16.89 7.67
CA MET A 320 -11.64 -17.88 7.28
C MET A 320 -12.70 -17.30 6.36
N PHE A 321 -13.11 -16.04 6.56
CA PHE A 321 -13.96 -15.35 5.59
C PHE A 321 -13.26 -15.22 4.23
N ALA A 322 -12.03 -14.69 4.20
CA ALA A 322 -11.27 -14.50 2.96
C ALA A 322 -11.04 -15.81 2.17
N LEU A 323 -10.79 -16.93 2.88
CA LEU A 323 -10.76 -18.27 2.31
C LEU A 323 -12.11 -18.65 1.67
N SER A 324 -13.21 -18.47 2.41
CA SER A 324 -14.55 -18.88 1.97
C SER A 324 -15.10 -18.06 0.79
N ALA A 325 -14.71 -16.79 0.70
CA ALA A 325 -15.07 -15.90 -0.40
C ALA A 325 -14.31 -16.21 -1.69
N GLY A 326 -13.15 -16.87 -1.61
CA GLY A 326 -12.28 -17.17 -2.75
C GLY A 326 -11.62 -15.95 -3.40
N ALA A 327 -11.84 -14.74 -2.86
CA ALA A 327 -11.33 -13.49 -3.41
C ALA A 327 -9.84 -13.26 -3.08
N ASN A 328 -9.37 -13.72 -1.91
CA ASN A 328 -7.95 -13.67 -1.54
C ASN A 328 -7.58 -14.87 -0.66
N THR A 329 -7.37 -16.03 -1.28
CA THR A 329 -7.04 -17.28 -0.58
C THR A 329 -5.65 -17.23 0.07
N ALA A 330 -4.66 -16.56 -0.52
CA ALA A 330 -3.30 -16.49 0.02
C ALA A 330 -3.26 -15.71 1.35
N LEU A 331 -3.93 -14.55 1.40
CA LEU A 331 -4.20 -13.84 2.64
C LEU A 331 -4.94 -14.71 3.65
N GLY A 332 -6.02 -15.38 3.21
CA GLY A 332 -6.83 -16.22 4.09
C GLY A 332 -6.01 -17.32 4.79
N ILE A 333 -5.09 -17.95 4.06
CA ILE A 333 -4.11 -18.91 4.62
C ILE A 333 -3.17 -18.20 5.60
N SER A 334 -2.67 -17.01 5.27
CA SER A 334 -1.73 -16.27 6.11
C SER A 334 -2.34 -15.87 7.47
N LEU A 335 -3.55 -15.29 7.46
CA LEU A 335 -4.25 -14.89 8.69
C LEU A 335 -4.61 -16.09 9.59
N VAL A 336 -5.13 -17.18 9.00
CA VAL A 336 -5.42 -18.41 9.74
C VAL A 336 -4.12 -19.05 10.26
N GLY A 337 -3.07 -19.06 9.44
CA GLY A 337 -1.76 -19.62 9.74
C GLY A 337 -1.11 -18.95 10.95
N VAL A 338 -1.00 -17.62 10.97
CA VAL A 338 -0.45 -16.86 12.12
C VAL A 338 -1.18 -17.22 13.42
N SER A 339 -2.52 -17.22 13.40
CA SER A 339 -3.34 -17.49 14.60
C SER A 339 -3.23 -18.94 15.11
N MET A 340 -3.17 -19.92 14.21
CA MET A 340 -3.00 -21.34 14.57
C MET A 340 -1.61 -21.66 15.08
N ILE A 341 -0.60 -21.08 14.43
CA ILE A 341 0.81 -21.26 14.78
C ILE A 341 1.09 -20.70 16.17
N ASP A 342 0.61 -19.49 16.47
CA ASP A 342 0.80 -18.83 17.77
C ASP A 342 0.37 -19.72 18.96
N ARG A 343 -0.88 -20.20 18.89
CA ARG A 343 -1.47 -21.10 19.88
C ARG A 343 -0.70 -22.42 19.99
N SER A 344 -0.23 -22.94 18.86
CA SER A 344 0.50 -24.22 18.81
C SER A 344 1.95 -24.11 19.30
N ILE A 345 2.63 -22.99 19.10
CA ILE A 345 3.97 -22.72 19.64
C ILE A 345 3.94 -22.83 21.17
N THR A 346 2.94 -22.22 21.82
CA THR A 346 2.77 -22.28 23.27
C THR A 346 2.58 -23.71 23.78
N GLU A 347 1.71 -24.50 23.14
CA GLU A 347 1.46 -25.88 23.57
C GLU A 347 2.64 -26.83 23.28
N PHE A 348 3.32 -26.68 22.15
CA PHE A 348 4.52 -27.47 21.82
C PHE A 348 5.72 -27.11 22.70
N ALA A 349 5.88 -25.83 23.05
CA ALA A 349 6.88 -25.42 24.02
C ALA A 349 6.64 -26.07 25.39
N GLN A 350 5.38 -26.15 25.84
CA GLN A 350 5.01 -26.89 27.06
C GLN A 350 5.26 -28.39 26.95
N ALA A 351 4.90 -29.02 25.82
CA ALA A 351 5.15 -30.46 25.59
C ALA A 351 6.64 -30.84 25.53
N ALA A 352 7.50 -29.89 25.13
CA ALA A 352 8.95 -30.02 25.16
C ALA A 352 9.59 -29.77 26.54
N GLN A 353 8.86 -29.22 27.52
CA GLN A 353 9.42 -28.96 28.86
C GLN A 353 9.85 -30.26 29.54
N GLY A 354 11.00 -30.21 30.23
CA GLY A 354 11.58 -31.36 30.91
C GLY A 354 12.37 -32.31 30.01
N TYR A 355 12.46 -32.07 28.70
CA TYR A 355 13.40 -32.77 27.83
C TYR A 355 14.84 -32.58 28.32
N LYS A 356 15.48 -33.69 28.65
CA LYS A 356 16.94 -33.79 28.84
C LYS A 356 17.46 -34.68 27.74
N VAL A 357 18.62 -34.34 27.18
CA VAL A 357 19.32 -35.18 26.19
C VAL A 357 19.95 -36.38 26.89
N GLU A 358 19.12 -37.29 27.40
CA GLU A 358 19.54 -38.60 27.90
C GLU A 358 19.82 -39.54 26.74
N ARG A 359 20.87 -39.20 25.99
CA ARG A 359 21.60 -40.06 25.06
C ARG A 359 20.67 -40.92 24.18
N ILE A 360 19.77 -40.27 23.44
CA ILE A 360 19.01 -40.90 22.36
C ILE A 360 19.99 -41.69 21.50
N ASN A 361 19.59 -42.89 21.11
CA ASN A 361 20.38 -43.76 20.27
C ASN A 361 20.77 -43.04 18.96
N ASN A 362 22.06 -42.72 18.78
CA ASN A 362 22.53 -41.91 17.66
C ASN A 362 22.13 -42.49 16.29
N LEU A 363 21.98 -43.82 16.17
CA LEU A 363 21.49 -44.47 14.95
C LEU A 363 20.04 -44.09 14.63
N TYR A 364 19.20 -44.00 15.66
CA TYR A 364 17.78 -43.62 15.54
C TYR A 364 17.62 -42.12 15.25
N LEU A 365 18.49 -41.27 15.82
CA LEU A 365 18.56 -39.87 15.40
C LEU A 365 19.01 -39.75 13.94
N TYR A 366 20.07 -40.45 13.56
CA TYR A 366 20.56 -40.45 12.18
C TYR A 366 19.48 -40.88 11.18
N TYR A 367 18.76 -41.98 11.44
CA TYR A 367 17.64 -42.45 10.62
C TYR A 367 16.55 -41.38 10.38
N ASN A 368 16.20 -40.61 11.41
CA ASN A 368 15.11 -39.65 11.32
C ASN A 368 15.55 -38.27 10.82
N ASP A 369 16.80 -37.88 11.11
CA ASP A 369 17.28 -36.51 10.89
C ASP A 369 18.27 -36.38 9.72
N LYS A 370 19.10 -37.39 9.40
CA LYS A 370 20.21 -37.26 8.41
C LYS A 370 20.33 -38.40 7.37
N PHE A 371 19.54 -39.46 7.47
CA PHE A 371 19.69 -40.64 6.64
C PHE A 371 19.30 -40.40 5.16
N PRO A 372 20.22 -40.60 4.20
CA PRO A 372 19.98 -40.32 2.78
C PRO A 372 19.01 -41.32 2.13
N GLY A 373 18.97 -42.55 2.64
CA GLY A 373 17.92 -43.53 2.37
C GLY A 373 17.60 -43.83 0.90
N GLY A 374 16.34 -44.19 0.65
CA GLY A 374 15.85 -44.53 -0.69
C GLY A 374 16.27 -45.91 -1.20
N ARG A 375 16.15 -46.08 -2.53
CA ARG A 375 16.15 -47.38 -3.22
C ARG A 375 17.38 -48.25 -2.93
N ASP A 376 18.55 -47.63 -2.83
CA ASP A 376 19.82 -48.34 -2.65
C ASP A 376 19.95 -48.96 -1.25
N TYR A 377 19.24 -48.40 -0.27
CA TYR A 377 19.08 -48.96 1.08
C TYR A 377 17.89 -49.93 1.21
N GLY A 378 17.15 -50.18 0.12
CA GLY A 378 15.99 -51.08 0.13
C GLY A 378 14.76 -50.55 0.88
N THR A 379 14.70 -49.26 1.21
CA THR A 379 13.55 -48.59 1.84
C THR A 379 13.05 -47.42 0.97
N SER A 380 11.82 -46.96 1.21
CA SER A 380 11.31 -45.69 0.67
C SER A 380 11.50 -44.51 1.64
N HIS A 381 12.05 -44.75 2.83
CA HIS A 381 12.32 -43.70 3.80
C HIS A 381 13.61 -42.95 3.45
N VAL A 382 13.55 -41.64 3.63
CA VAL A 382 14.64 -40.65 3.56
C VAL A 382 14.37 -39.68 4.72
N ALA A 383 15.41 -39.18 5.38
CA ALA A 383 15.23 -38.19 6.43
C ALA A 383 14.69 -36.87 5.84
N ARG A 384 13.65 -36.32 6.48
CA ARG A 384 12.96 -35.13 5.99
C ARG A 384 13.77 -33.85 6.15
N LYS A 385 13.85 -33.12 5.05
CA LYS A 385 14.38 -31.75 4.95
C LYS A 385 13.50 -30.74 5.71
N THR A 386 14.06 -29.59 6.07
CA THR A 386 13.38 -28.44 6.67
C THR A 386 12.22 -27.97 5.79
N LYS A 387 12.42 -27.89 4.47
CA LYS A 387 11.33 -27.63 3.48
C LYS A 387 10.16 -28.61 3.63
N GLU A 388 10.42 -29.91 3.68
CA GLU A 388 9.35 -30.92 3.76
C GLU A 388 8.53 -30.80 5.04
N TRP A 389 9.16 -30.43 6.16
CA TRP A 389 8.45 -30.15 7.42
C TRP A 389 7.63 -28.86 7.36
N ARG A 390 8.14 -27.79 6.75
CA ARG A 390 7.38 -26.55 6.51
C ARG A 390 6.18 -26.80 5.60
N ASP A 391 6.36 -27.56 4.51
CA ASP A 391 5.29 -27.90 3.57
C ASP A 391 4.20 -28.77 4.25
N ILE A 392 4.57 -29.62 5.22
CA ILE A 392 3.62 -30.34 6.10
C ILE A 392 2.83 -29.37 7.00
N VAL A 393 3.48 -28.37 7.61
CA VAL A 393 2.78 -27.36 8.44
C VAL A 393 1.83 -26.52 7.59
N ALA A 394 2.28 -26.02 6.43
CA ALA A 394 1.44 -25.24 5.53
C ALA A 394 0.23 -26.05 5.05
N LYS A 395 0.42 -27.33 4.75
CA LYS A 395 -0.67 -28.27 4.47
C LYS A 395 -1.61 -28.45 5.67
N ALA A 396 -1.09 -28.57 6.88
CA ALA A 396 -1.91 -28.71 8.08
C ALA A 396 -2.76 -27.44 8.33
N VAL A 397 -2.22 -26.24 8.09
CA VAL A 397 -3.00 -24.98 8.14
C VAL A 397 -4.17 -25.07 7.16
N ALA A 398 -3.90 -25.37 5.89
CA ALA A 398 -4.93 -25.43 4.84
C ALA A 398 -5.99 -26.53 5.09
N ASP A 399 -5.57 -27.76 5.42
CA ASP A 399 -6.44 -28.92 5.63
C ASP A 399 -7.25 -28.88 6.94
N SER A 400 -6.96 -27.92 7.83
CA SER A 400 -7.63 -27.80 9.14
C SER A 400 -8.89 -26.93 9.13
N GLU A 401 -9.15 -26.20 8.03
CA GLU A 401 -10.37 -25.38 7.84
C GLU A 401 -10.69 -24.44 9.02
N GLY A 402 -9.67 -23.91 9.73
CA GLY A 402 -9.86 -23.02 10.88
C GLY A 402 -10.00 -23.71 12.25
N ASP A 403 -9.94 -25.05 12.32
CA ASP A 403 -9.96 -25.82 13.57
C ASP A 403 -8.54 -26.05 14.12
N GLU A 404 -8.19 -25.29 15.15
CA GLU A 404 -6.91 -25.36 15.88
C GLU A 404 -6.59 -26.76 16.43
N LYS A 405 -7.61 -27.52 16.85
CA LYS A 405 -7.41 -28.90 17.36
C LYS A 405 -7.10 -29.85 16.21
N GLN A 406 -7.73 -29.65 15.06
CA GLN A 406 -7.46 -30.42 13.85
C GLN A 406 -6.06 -30.12 13.31
N PHE A 407 -5.65 -28.85 13.25
CA PHE A 407 -4.28 -28.43 12.94
C PHE A 407 -3.25 -29.14 13.83
N LYS A 408 -3.43 -29.05 15.16
CA LYS A 408 -2.57 -29.73 16.12
C LYS A 408 -2.55 -31.25 15.93
N GLN A 409 -3.72 -31.87 15.78
CA GLN A 409 -3.85 -33.32 15.62
C GLN A 409 -3.09 -33.81 14.38
N TYR A 410 -3.17 -33.10 13.25
CA TYR A 410 -2.39 -33.45 12.05
C TYR A 410 -0.89 -33.43 12.31
N LEU A 411 -0.37 -32.41 13.00
CA LEU A 411 1.06 -32.35 13.34
C LEU A 411 1.44 -33.47 14.33
N GLU A 412 0.66 -33.70 15.37
CA GLU A 412 0.94 -34.76 16.36
C GLU A 412 0.90 -36.17 15.76
N ASP A 413 -0.06 -36.45 14.86
CA ASP A 413 -0.17 -37.72 14.13
C ASP A 413 0.99 -37.90 13.14
N GLU A 414 1.38 -36.85 12.41
CA GLU A 414 2.49 -36.92 11.46
C GLU A 414 3.83 -37.12 12.17
N ILE A 415 4.07 -36.43 13.30
CA ILE A 415 5.27 -36.62 14.12
C ILE A 415 5.30 -38.04 14.73
N ASP A 416 4.18 -38.56 15.25
CA ASP A 416 4.10 -39.93 15.81
C ASP A 416 4.33 -41.00 14.74
N SER A 417 3.66 -40.85 13.60
CA SER A 417 3.80 -41.71 12.42
C SER A 417 5.25 -41.76 11.93
N TYR A 418 5.90 -40.58 11.82
CA TYR A 418 7.29 -40.45 11.40
C TYR A 418 8.26 -41.08 12.40
N ALA A 419 8.16 -40.76 13.69
CA ALA A 419 9.03 -41.29 14.75
C ALA A 419 9.00 -42.83 14.83
N ARG A 420 7.85 -43.44 14.49
CA ARG A 420 7.64 -44.89 14.48
C ARG A 420 8.10 -45.60 13.20
N LYS A 421 8.61 -44.91 12.18
CA LYS A 421 9.05 -45.56 10.92
C LYS A 421 10.21 -46.53 11.14
N PHE A 422 11.22 -46.12 11.90
CA PHE A 422 12.41 -46.93 12.19
C PHE A 422 12.09 -48.35 12.69
N PHE A 423 11.13 -48.48 13.61
CA PHE A 423 10.75 -49.76 14.22
C PHE A 423 9.92 -50.67 13.29
N LYS A 424 9.55 -50.19 12.11
CA LYS A 424 8.84 -50.93 11.05
C LYS A 424 9.76 -51.32 9.88
N GLU A 425 11.03 -50.88 9.90
CA GLU A 425 12.01 -51.23 8.88
C GLU A 425 12.41 -52.71 8.93
N SER A 426 12.86 -53.23 7.80
CA SER A 426 13.36 -54.61 7.74
C SER A 426 14.76 -54.74 8.38
N ASP A 427 15.07 -55.92 8.92
CA ASP A 427 16.40 -56.24 9.47
C ASP A 427 17.55 -55.90 8.51
N ASN A 428 17.32 -56.00 7.19
CA ASN A 428 18.30 -55.65 6.16
C ASN A 428 18.57 -54.13 6.11
N VAL A 429 17.50 -53.31 6.14
CA VAL A 429 17.62 -51.84 6.16
C VAL A 429 18.34 -51.40 7.43
N VAL A 430 17.95 -51.95 8.59
CA VAL A 430 18.60 -51.66 9.88
C VAL A 430 20.07 -52.08 9.89
N TRP A 431 20.43 -53.20 9.25
CA TRP A 431 21.82 -53.65 9.12
C TRP A 431 22.66 -52.73 8.21
N GLN A 432 22.10 -52.27 7.09
CA GLN A 432 22.77 -51.32 6.19
C GLN A 432 22.96 -49.97 6.89
N LEU A 433 21.93 -49.43 7.52
CA LEU A 433 21.98 -48.22 8.34
C LEU A 433 23.04 -48.31 9.45
N GLN A 434 23.16 -49.47 10.13
CA GLN A 434 24.21 -49.68 11.14
C GLN A 434 25.64 -49.70 10.57
N THR A 435 25.79 -50.05 9.29
CA THR A 435 27.09 -50.09 8.61
C THR A 435 27.47 -48.67 8.20
N ASP A 436 26.58 -47.99 7.47
CA ASP A 436 26.67 -46.60 7.04
C ASP A 436 26.92 -45.63 8.22
N PHE A 437 26.11 -45.73 9.28
CA PHE A 437 26.32 -44.94 10.49
C PHE A 437 27.69 -45.18 11.15
N ALA A 438 28.22 -46.41 11.09
CA ALA A 438 29.53 -46.73 11.67
C ALA A 438 30.72 -46.27 10.81
N GLU A 439 30.49 -45.96 9.53
CA GLU A 439 31.49 -45.34 8.65
C GLU A 439 31.59 -43.83 8.89
N HIS A 440 30.47 -43.17 9.22
CA HIS A 440 30.40 -41.72 9.42
C HIS A 440 30.43 -41.25 10.88
N PHE A 441 30.07 -42.09 11.86
CA PHE A 441 29.91 -41.68 13.27
C PHE A 441 30.44 -42.72 14.27
N SER A 442 30.84 -42.26 15.46
CA SER A 442 31.26 -43.14 16.55
C SER A 442 30.05 -43.72 17.29
N GLY A 443 29.84 -45.03 17.17
CA GLY A 443 28.80 -45.75 17.91
C GLY A 443 28.87 -47.28 17.77
N GLY A 444 28.18 -47.99 18.65
CA GLY A 444 28.05 -49.45 18.60
C GLY A 444 26.76 -49.88 17.92
N ARG A 445 26.73 -51.11 17.38
CA ARG A 445 25.51 -51.71 16.84
C ARG A 445 24.39 -51.70 17.87
N VAL A 446 23.18 -51.38 17.41
CA VAL A 446 21.98 -51.39 18.22
C VAL A 446 21.50 -52.83 18.35
N GLY A 447 21.42 -53.33 19.58
CA GLY A 447 20.86 -54.65 19.88
C GLY A 447 19.32 -54.65 19.81
N ASN A 448 18.71 -55.79 20.14
CA ASN A 448 17.25 -55.91 20.16
C ASN A 448 16.62 -54.87 21.10
N ILE A 449 15.75 -54.03 20.54
CA ILE A 449 14.98 -53.02 21.27
C ILE A 449 13.69 -53.66 21.79
N THR A 450 13.36 -53.47 23.07
CA THR A 450 12.06 -53.88 23.62
C THR A 450 10.97 -52.86 23.30
N LYS A 451 9.68 -53.25 23.37
CA LYS A 451 8.58 -52.31 23.16
C LYS A 451 8.62 -51.10 24.10
N ASP A 452 9.01 -51.31 25.35
CA ASP A 452 9.13 -50.21 26.34
C ASP A 452 10.27 -49.24 25.97
N GLN A 453 11.34 -49.74 25.34
CA GLN A 453 12.43 -48.91 24.81
C GLN A 453 12.05 -48.20 23.51
N GLU A 454 11.25 -48.83 22.65
CA GLU A 454 10.66 -48.20 21.46
C GLU A 454 9.77 -47.02 21.86
N GLU A 455 8.82 -47.21 22.78
CA GLU A 455 7.91 -46.14 23.20
C GLU A 455 8.66 -44.97 23.86
N GLU A 456 9.70 -45.24 24.66
CA GLU A 456 10.52 -44.16 25.26
C GLU A 456 11.37 -43.43 24.21
N LEU A 457 11.95 -44.13 23.22
CA LEU A 457 12.66 -43.50 22.10
C LEU A 457 11.73 -42.63 21.24
N VAL A 458 10.53 -43.14 20.91
CA VAL A 458 9.48 -42.39 20.20
C VAL A 458 9.10 -41.15 21.00
N LYS A 459 8.79 -41.28 22.29
CA LYS A 459 8.43 -40.17 23.17
C LYS A 459 9.51 -39.09 23.22
N GLN A 460 10.78 -39.46 23.38
CA GLN A 460 11.91 -38.52 23.38
C GLN A 460 12.08 -37.82 22.03
N TYR A 461 11.89 -38.53 20.91
CA TYR A 461 11.94 -37.93 19.58
C TYR A 461 10.78 -36.98 19.33
N LYS A 462 9.56 -37.30 19.78
CA LYS A 462 8.41 -36.38 19.72
C LYS A 462 8.71 -35.07 20.47
N GLN A 463 9.31 -35.13 21.66
CA GLN A 463 9.73 -33.93 22.42
C GLN A 463 10.79 -33.10 21.67
N ARG A 464 11.80 -33.76 21.08
CA ARG A 464 12.79 -33.11 20.20
C ARG A 464 12.13 -32.43 18.98
N MET A 465 11.13 -33.07 18.37
CA MET A 465 10.39 -32.52 17.23
C MET A 465 9.50 -31.34 17.64
N TYR A 466 8.81 -31.39 18.78
CA TYR A 466 8.08 -30.23 19.32
C TYR A 466 9.00 -29.05 19.57
N GLN A 467 10.22 -29.29 20.08
CA GLN A 467 11.24 -28.25 20.20
C GLN A 467 11.67 -27.71 18.81
N ARG A 468 12.09 -28.58 17.87
CA ARG A 468 12.54 -28.16 16.52
C ARG A 468 11.46 -27.36 15.78
N LEU A 469 10.22 -27.83 15.82
CA LEU A 469 9.08 -27.16 15.18
C LEU A 469 8.79 -25.82 15.87
N SER A 470 8.59 -25.80 17.19
CA SER A 470 8.24 -24.55 17.90
C SER A 470 9.34 -23.48 17.92
N SER A 471 10.63 -23.85 17.90
CA SER A 471 11.73 -22.88 18.02
C SER A 471 12.29 -22.36 16.70
N ALA A 472 12.16 -23.12 15.61
CA ALA A 472 12.70 -22.76 14.29
C ALA A 472 11.61 -22.67 13.22
N ILE A 473 10.93 -23.78 12.91
CA ILE A 473 10.05 -23.84 11.73
C ILE A 473 8.79 -22.99 11.92
N LEU A 474 8.07 -23.18 13.02
CA LEU A 474 6.80 -22.49 13.27
C LEU A 474 6.97 -20.97 13.41
N LYS A 475 8.01 -20.51 14.12
CA LYS A 475 8.26 -19.08 14.31
C LYS A 475 8.61 -18.36 13.01
N GLU A 476 9.51 -18.94 12.21
CA GLU A 476 9.85 -18.34 10.92
C GLU A 476 8.66 -18.39 9.95
N MET A 477 7.87 -19.47 9.94
CA MET A 477 6.60 -19.50 9.19
C MET A 477 5.58 -18.44 9.65
N GLN A 478 5.53 -18.12 10.95
CA GLN A 478 4.65 -17.07 11.48
C GLN A 478 5.06 -15.69 10.90
N LYS A 479 6.36 -15.43 10.79
CA LYS A 479 6.91 -14.24 10.11
C LYS A 479 6.66 -14.28 8.60
N ASP A 480 6.88 -15.42 7.93
CA ASP A 480 6.64 -15.58 6.49
C ASP A 480 5.17 -15.27 6.13
N TYR A 481 4.21 -15.69 6.97
CA TYR A 481 2.79 -15.34 6.80
C TYR A 481 2.49 -13.86 7.14
N GLN A 482 3.20 -13.26 8.09
CA GLN A 482 3.08 -11.84 8.36
C GLN A 482 3.58 -10.98 7.19
N ARG A 483 4.75 -11.30 6.61
CA ARG A 483 5.28 -10.60 5.42
C ARG A 483 4.34 -10.67 4.21
N ARG A 484 3.58 -11.77 4.05
CA ARG A 484 2.50 -11.86 3.03
C ARG A 484 1.32 -10.92 3.30
N THR A 485 1.05 -10.60 4.58
CA THR A 485 0.03 -9.62 4.98
C THR A 485 0.53 -8.19 4.72
N GLU A 486 1.80 -7.93 4.95
CA GLU A 486 2.51 -6.69 4.62
C GLU A 486 2.53 -6.43 3.10
N GLN A 487 2.83 -7.45 2.30
CA GLN A 487 2.76 -7.39 0.84
C GLN A 487 1.36 -6.99 0.34
N LEU A 488 0.28 -7.50 0.95
CA LEU A 488 -1.07 -7.08 0.62
C LEU A 488 -1.36 -5.60 0.97
N LEU A 489 -0.76 -5.07 2.05
CA LEU A 489 -0.86 -3.65 2.37
C LEU A 489 -0.18 -2.81 1.27
N LEU A 490 1.02 -3.21 0.84
CA LEU A 490 1.70 -2.58 -0.30
C LEU A 490 0.86 -2.66 -1.59
N GLU A 491 0.28 -3.81 -1.94
CA GLU A 491 -0.62 -3.96 -3.09
C GLU A 491 -1.85 -3.04 -3.01
N SER A 492 -2.46 -2.94 -1.83
CA SER A 492 -3.63 -2.09 -1.58
C SER A 492 -3.28 -0.60 -1.70
N MET A 493 -2.12 -0.22 -1.17
CA MET A 493 -1.57 1.14 -1.26
C MET A 493 -1.15 1.48 -2.70
N ASN A 494 -0.62 0.52 -3.45
CA ASN A 494 -0.30 0.68 -4.88
C ASN A 494 -1.57 0.93 -5.72
N ALA A 495 -2.73 0.37 -5.34
CA ALA A 495 -4.01 0.68 -5.99
C ALA A 495 -4.51 2.12 -5.72
N VAL A 496 -4.17 2.70 -4.56
CA VAL A 496 -4.41 4.11 -4.21
C VAL A 496 -3.41 5.03 -4.92
N LYS A 497 -2.12 4.73 -4.85
CA LYS A 497 -1.04 5.38 -5.63
C LYS A 497 -1.36 5.45 -7.11
N ALA A 498 -1.85 4.37 -7.71
CA ALA A 498 -2.26 4.33 -9.11
C ALA A 498 -3.39 5.31 -9.43
N GLU A 499 -4.28 5.63 -8.47
CA GLU A 499 -5.30 6.67 -8.60
C GLU A 499 -4.69 8.08 -8.48
N LEU A 500 -3.83 8.28 -7.48
CA LEU A 500 -3.20 9.56 -7.18
C LEU A 500 -2.17 9.99 -8.25
N ASN A 501 -1.55 9.03 -8.94
CA ASN A 501 -0.65 9.29 -10.05
C ASN A 501 -1.38 9.56 -11.37
N ARG A 502 -2.72 9.47 -11.43
CA ARG A 502 -3.47 9.76 -12.67
C ARG A 502 -3.31 11.24 -13.06
N THR A 503 -3.20 11.48 -14.35
CA THR A 503 -3.25 12.84 -14.91
C THR A 503 -4.66 13.40 -14.81
N VAL A 504 -4.75 14.67 -14.43
CA VAL A 504 -5.92 15.56 -14.60
C VAL A 504 -5.55 16.65 -15.61
N THR A 505 -6.48 16.91 -16.52
CA THR A 505 -6.36 17.97 -17.54
C THR A 505 -7.11 19.22 -17.09
N PHE A 506 -6.47 20.38 -17.21
CA PHE A 506 -7.13 21.68 -17.04
C PHE A 506 -7.30 22.33 -18.41
N ASP A 507 -8.55 22.46 -18.85
CA ASP A 507 -8.92 23.13 -20.10
C ASP A 507 -9.37 24.56 -19.77
N ILE A 508 -8.45 25.50 -19.98
CA ILE A 508 -8.60 26.90 -19.61
C ILE A 508 -8.95 27.69 -20.87
N HIS A 509 -10.03 28.45 -20.83
CA HIS A 509 -10.43 29.30 -21.94
C HIS A 509 -11.15 30.57 -21.49
N GLU A 510 -11.07 31.61 -22.32
CA GLU A 510 -11.82 32.83 -22.12
C GLU A 510 -13.31 32.67 -22.48
N ASN A 511 -14.19 33.27 -21.68
CA ASN A 511 -15.59 33.44 -22.02
C ASN A 511 -15.73 34.38 -23.24
N MET A 512 -16.04 33.78 -24.39
CA MET A 512 -16.24 34.48 -25.66
C MET A 512 -17.69 34.95 -25.88
N GLU A 513 -18.58 34.83 -24.88
CA GLU A 513 -19.97 35.26 -25.04
C GLU A 513 -20.06 36.78 -25.30
N ASN A 514 -20.56 37.14 -26.49
CA ASN A 514 -20.61 38.51 -27.01
C ASN A 514 -19.24 39.14 -27.38
N LYS A 515 -18.18 38.33 -27.59
CA LYS A 515 -16.86 38.79 -28.04
C LYS A 515 -16.48 38.20 -29.41
N ASP A 516 -15.88 39.02 -30.27
CA ASP A 516 -15.31 38.59 -31.57
C ASP A 516 -13.81 38.24 -31.47
N VAL A 517 -13.11 38.69 -30.40
CA VAL A 517 -11.66 38.54 -30.18
C VAL A 517 -11.42 38.37 -28.67
N PRO A 518 -10.49 37.48 -28.24
CA PRO A 518 -10.13 37.32 -26.83
C PRO A 518 -9.52 38.60 -26.22
N SER A 519 -9.99 38.98 -25.04
CA SER A 519 -9.46 40.05 -24.18
C SER A 519 -8.09 39.68 -23.56
N PHE A 520 -7.89 38.40 -23.24
CA PHE A 520 -6.71 37.89 -22.51
C PHE A 520 -5.73 37.10 -23.39
N GLY A 521 -5.82 37.22 -24.72
CA GLY A 521 -4.88 36.60 -25.65
C GLY A 521 -3.42 36.94 -25.31
N GLY A 522 -2.62 35.92 -25.01
CA GLY A 522 -1.21 36.10 -24.63
C GLY A 522 -0.94 36.51 -23.16
N TYR A 523 -1.95 36.60 -22.30
CA TYR A 523 -1.76 36.90 -20.87
C TYR A 523 -1.10 35.73 -20.13
N ARG A 524 -0.47 36.03 -18.98
CA ARG A 524 0.14 35.02 -18.12
C ARG A 524 -0.87 34.52 -17.07
N LEU A 525 -0.71 33.28 -16.62
CA LEU A 525 -1.62 32.62 -15.67
C LEU A 525 -0.84 32.06 -14.47
N ARG A 526 -1.41 32.09 -13.27
CA ARG A 526 -0.91 31.35 -12.09
C ARG A 526 -2.07 30.74 -11.30
N PHE A 527 -1.96 29.45 -10.98
CA PHE A 527 -2.89 28.80 -10.03
C PHE A 527 -2.64 29.33 -8.62
N ALA A 528 -3.71 29.49 -7.83
CA ALA A 528 -3.67 30.06 -6.49
C ALA A 528 -4.80 29.48 -5.60
N GLU A 529 -4.67 29.49 -4.28
CA GLU A 529 -3.41 29.71 -3.53
C GLU A 529 -2.55 28.46 -3.54
N LEU A 530 -1.23 28.63 -3.58
CA LEU A 530 -0.28 27.51 -3.58
C LEU A 530 0.21 27.25 -2.15
N SER A 531 0.27 25.98 -1.78
CA SER A 531 0.81 25.53 -0.49
C SER A 531 2.29 25.92 -0.31
N SER A 532 2.75 25.89 0.94
CA SER A 532 4.18 25.96 1.27
C SER A 532 4.99 24.81 0.63
N ALA A 533 4.39 23.64 0.37
CA ALA A 533 5.05 22.54 -0.34
C ALA A 533 5.28 22.82 -1.84
N ALA A 534 4.46 23.67 -2.46
CA ALA A 534 4.65 24.16 -3.83
C ALA A 534 5.31 25.55 -3.92
N SER A 535 5.88 26.06 -2.81
CA SER A 535 6.46 27.41 -2.74
C SER A 535 7.88 27.55 -3.31
N SER A 536 8.56 26.45 -3.66
CA SER A 536 9.87 26.54 -4.31
C SER A 536 9.75 27.22 -5.68
N GLU A 537 10.76 28.01 -6.09
CA GLU A 537 10.73 28.73 -7.37
C GLU A 537 10.46 27.78 -8.57
N LYS A 538 10.99 26.55 -8.49
CA LYS A 538 10.79 25.45 -9.45
C LYS A 538 9.31 25.00 -9.47
N ALA A 539 8.69 24.84 -8.30
CA ALA A 539 7.29 24.44 -8.16
C ALA A 539 6.31 25.56 -8.59
N VAL A 540 6.49 26.80 -8.11
CA VAL A 540 5.67 27.96 -8.51
C VAL A 540 5.69 28.17 -10.04
N ARG A 541 6.87 28.05 -10.67
CA ARG A 541 7.00 28.08 -12.13
C ARG A 541 6.25 26.94 -12.82
N SER A 542 6.20 25.74 -12.22
CA SER A 542 5.41 24.62 -12.75
C SER A 542 3.89 24.86 -12.68
N TRP A 543 3.42 25.74 -11.80
CA TRP A 543 2.03 26.19 -11.67
C TRP A 543 1.72 27.52 -12.41
N THR A 544 2.65 27.98 -13.24
CA THR A 544 2.52 29.18 -14.06
C THR A 544 2.34 28.81 -15.54
N GLY A 545 1.55 29.59 -16.28
CA GLY A 545 1.26 29.37 -17.70
C GLY A 545 1.12 30.66 -18.51
N LYS A 546 0.74 30.51 -19.78
CA LYS A 546 0.42 31.60 -20.70
C LYS A 546 -0.74 31.19 -21.59
N LEU A 547 -1.74 32.05 -21.75
CA LEU A 547 -2.78 31.88 -22.76
C LEU A 547 -2.17 32.01 -24.17
N LYS A 548 -2.70 31.25 -25.12
CA LYS A 548 -2.45 31.48 -26.53
C LYS A 548 -3.16 32.76 -26.99
N ASP A 549 -2.84 33.22 -28.19
CA ASP A 549 -3.48 34.39 -28.80
C ASP A 549 -4.98 34.15 -29.11
N ASP A 550 -5.44 32.89 -29.10
CA ASP A 550 -6.84 32.48 -29.25
C ASP A 550 -7.63 32.43 -27.93
N GLY A 551 -7.03 32.85 -26.81
CA GLY A 551 -7.69 32.86 -25.50
C GLY A 551 -7.80 31.49 -24.82
N THR A 552 -7.09 30.47 -25.31
CA THR A 552 -7.10 29.10 -24.74
C THR A 552 -5.74 28.66 -24.23
N VAL A 553 -5.73 27.74 -23.25
CA VAL A 553 -4.59 26.86 -22.97
C VAL A 553 -5.08 25.56 -22.31
N THR A 554 -4.50 24.43 -22.71
CA THR A 554 -4.67 23.14 -22.03
C THR A 554 -3.40 22.84 -21.26
N THR A 555 -3.53 22.38 -20.03
CA THR A 555 -2.39 21.99 -19.18
C THR A 555 -2.74 20.76 -18.34
N GLU A 556 -1.74 20.15 -17.72
CA GLU A 556 -1.86 18.86 -17.03
C GLU A 556 -1.13 18.86 -15.70
N ALA A 557 -1.76 18.28 -14.68
CA ALA A 557 -1.14 17.88 -13.41
C ALA A 557 -1.39 16.40 -13.15
N THR A 558 -0.67 15.82 -12.19
CA THR A 558 -1.14 14.59 -11.52
C THR A 558 -2.11 14.97 -10.41
N VAL A 559 -2.99 14.03 -10.01
CA VAL A 559 -3.87 14.24 -8.83
C VAL A 559 -3.04 14.54 -7.58
N ILE A 560 -1.95 13.79 -7.34
CA ILE A 560 -1.03 14.06 -6.22
C ILE A 560 -0.29 15.39 -6.35
N GLY A 561 0.14 15.80 -7.55
CA GLY A 561 0.75 17.11 -7.77
C GLY A 561 -0.19 18.25 -7.39
N TYR A 562 -1.47 18.15 -7.77
CA TYR A 562 -2.51 19.12 -7.40
C TYR A 562 -2.80 19.15 -5.89
N ILE A 563 -2.83 17.99 -5.23
CA ILE A 563 -2.93 17.88 -3.76
C ILE A 563 -1.73 18.54 -3.07
N MET A 564 -0.50 18.20 -3.49
CA MET A 564 0.73 18.79 -2.94
C MET A 564 0.76 20.31 -3.12
N ALA A 565 0.16 20.84 -4.20
CA ALA A 565 0.03 22.27 -4.44
C ALA A 565 -0.95 22.99 -3.53
N GLY A 566 -1.68 22.30 -2.65
CA GLY A 566 -2.65 22.90 -1.73
C GLY A 566 -4.06 23.00 -2.30
N LEU A 567 -4.41 22.18 -3.31
CA LEU A 567 -5.73 22.17 -3.95
C LEU A 567 -6.17 23.55 -4.51
N PRO A 568 -5.33 24.26 -5.27
CA PRO A 568 -5.63 25.62 -5.73
C PRO A 568 -6.93 25.66 -6.55
N ASP A 569 -7.90 26.47 -6.12
CA ASP A 569 -9.24 26.60 -6.71
C ASP A 569 -9.44 27.91 -7.51
N ARG A 570 -8.39 28.74 -7.57
CA ARG A 570 -8.37 30.05 -8.23
C ARG A 570 -7.29 30.10 -9.31
N LEU A 571 -7.60 30.71 -10.44
CA LEU A 571 -6.66 30.99 -11.53
C LEU A 571 -6.50 32.50 -11.69
N ASN A 572 -5.38 33.03 -11.22
CA ASN A 572 -5.02 34.44 -11.38
C ASN A 572 -4.51 34.72 -12.81
N VAL A 573 -4.98 35.81 -13.42
CA VAL A 573 -4.60 36.25 -14.78
C VAL A 573 -3.80 37.55 -14.69
N TYR A 574 -2.71 37.66 -15.45
CA TYR A 574 -1.78 38.79 -15.41
C TYR A 574 -1.41 39.26 -16.82
N GLU A 575 -1.10 40.55 -16.99
CA GLU A 575 -0.62 41.08 -18.27
C GLU A 575 0.61 40.31 -18.80
N SER A 576 0.79 40.29 -20.13
CA SER A 576 1.85 39.54 -20.81
C SER A 576 3.27 39.79 -20.27
N ASN A 577 3.50 40.99 -19.73
CA ASN A 577 4.79 41.49 -19.22
C ASN A 577 4.77 41.79 -17.71
N ALA A 578 3.74 41.39 -16.98
CA ALA A 578 3.64 41.57 -15.54
C ALA A 578 4.70 40.72 -14.79
N ASP A 579 5.16 41.23 -13.65
CA ASP A 579 5.95 40.50 -12.67
C ASP A 579 5.01 39.79 -11.68
N ILE A 580 4.63 38.55 -12.02
CA ILE A 580 3.65 37.72 -11.29
C ILE A 580 3.91 37.61 -9.76
N ASP A 581 5.15 37.78 -9.33
CA ASP A 581 5.52 37.65 -7.92
C ASP A 581 5.31 38.95 -7.12
N ASN A 582 5.12 40.10 -7.79
CA ASN A 582 4.99 41.42 -7.18
C ASN A 582 3.75 42.22 -7.65
N ASP A 583 3.24 41.99 -8.86
CA ASP A 583 2.08 42.66 -9.45
C ASP A 583 0.76 42.00 -9.02
N GLU A 584 -0.33 42.78 -8.97
CA GLU A 584 -1.68 42.26 -8.77
C GLU A 584 -2.25 41.64 -10.06
N PRO A 585 -3.10 40.59 -9.97
CA PRO A 585 -3.77 40.04 -11.14
C PRO A 585 -4.81 41.00 -11.73
N VAL A 586 -5.00 40.99 -13.04
CA VAL A 586 -6.02 41.80 -13.74
C VAL A 586 -7.44 41.24 -13.59
N THR A 587 -7.55 39.93 -13.38
CA THR A 587 -8.78 39.19 -13.04
C THR A 587 -8.42 37.83 -12.46
N SER A 588 -9.36 37.16 -11.80
CA SER A 588 -9.18 35.80 -11.27
C SER A 588 -10.41 34.95 -11.56
N ALA A 589 -10.21 33.74 -12.08
CA ALA A 589 -11.28 32.77 -12.29
C ALA A 589 -11.31 31.75 -11.15
N MET A 590 -12.41 31.68 -10.40
CA MET A 590 -12.67 30.56 -9.48
C MET A 590 -13.14 29.35 -10.29
N PHE A 591 -12.73 28.14 -9.90
CA PHE A 591 -13.14 26.90 -10.55
C PHE A 591 -13.40 25.78 -9.53
N HIS A 592 -14.12 24.75 -9.96
CA HIS A 592 -14.24 23.50 -9.20
C HIS A 592 -13.31 22.45 -9.80
N PHE A 593 -12.69 21.63 -8.97
CA PHE A 593 -11.89 20.51 -9.44
C PHE A 593 -12.79 19.38 -9.94
N ASP A 594 -12.75 19.13 -11.24
CA ASP A 594 -13.42 18.01 -11.90
C ASP A 594 -12.40 17.04 -12.51
N TYR A 595 -12.66 15.73 -12.36
CA TYR A 595 -11.80 14.66 -12.85
C TYR A 595 -12.53 13.85 -13.95
N PRO A 596 -11.91 13.50 -15.09
CA PRO A 596 -10.49 13.68 -15.46
C PRO A 596 -10.14 15.05 -16.03
N THR A 597 -11.13 15.90 -16.30
CA THR A 597 -10.95 17.21 -16.93
C THR A 597 -11.65 18.28 -16.10
N THR A 598 -10.89 19.27 -15.66
CA THR A 598 -11.37 20.51 -15.03
C THR A 598 -11.48 21.60 -16.09
N GLU A 599 -12.66 22.19 -16.24
CA GLU A 599 -12.90 23.32 -17.13
C GLU A 599 -12.75 24.64 -16.35
N ILE A 600 -11.93 25.56 -16.84
CA ILE A 600 -11.74 26.89 -16.22
C ILE A 600 -12.10 27.98 -17.22
N VAL A 601 -13.14 28.75 -16.90
CA VAL A 601 -13.64 29.85 -17.74
C VAL A 601 -13.18 31.19 -17.17
N ILE A 602 -12.43 31.95 -17.97
CA ILE A 602 -11.96 33.30 -17.62
C ILE A 602 -12.94 34.34 -18.17
N ASP A 603 -13.53 35.18 -17.31
CA ASP A 603 -14.44 36.26 -17.70
C ASP A 603 -13.81 37.65 -17.48
N ASP A 604 -14.29 38.66 -18.20
CA ASP A 604 -13.81 40.06 -18.12
C ASP A 604 -14.29 40.77 -16.84
N LYS A 605 -15.03 40.07 -15.98
CA LYS A 605 -15.62 40.57 -14.74
C LYS A 605 -15.74 39.44 -13.73
N ASP A 606 -15.59 39.79 -12.45
CA ASP A 606 -16.06 38.95 -11.34
C ASP A 606 -17.59 38.80 -11.43
N ASN A 607 -18.03 37.74 -12.10
CA ASN A 607 -19.43 37.52 -12.39
C ASN A 607 -20.10 36.87 -11.17
N PHE A 608 -20.39 37.69 -10.15
CA PHE A 608 -21.18 37.32 -8.96
C PHE A 608 -22.58 36.75 -9.29
N ALA A 609 -23.01 36.85 -10.55
CA ALA A 609 -24.29 36.34 -11.03
C ALA A 609 -24.32 34.80 -11.02
N GLY A 610 -25.23 34.23 -10.23
CA GLY A 610 -25.28 32.78 -10.01
C GLY A 610 -26.27 32.38 -8.93
N LYS A 611 -26.41 31.07 -8.72
CA LYS A 611 -27.21 30.50 -7.61
C LYS A 611 -26.30 30.04 -6.49
N TRP A 612 -26.47 30.68 -5.35
CA TRP A 612 -25.72 30.45 -4.14
C TRP A 612 -26.59 29.72 -3.13
N TYR A 613 -25.98 28.86 -2.32
CA TYR A 613 -26.67 28.02 -1.33
C TYR A 613 -26.02 28.21 0.03
N ILE A 614 -26.83 28.35 1.08
CA ILE A 614 -26.29 28.36 2.44
C ILE A 614 -26.02 26.91 2.83
N ILE A 615 -24.75 26.56 3.04
CA ILE A 615 -24.33 25.23 3.47
C ILE A 615 -24.28 25.19 5.00
N GLY A 616 -24.87 24.16 5.60
CA GLY A 616 -24.82 23.96 7.06
C GLY A 616 -23.49 23.35 7.51
N LYS A 617 -23.25 23.28 8.83
CA LYS A 617 -22.08 22.57 9.41
C LYS A 617 -21.92 21.09 9.00
N SER A 618 -22.94 20.50 8.37
CA SER A 618 -22.95 19.13 7.84
C SER A 618 -22.59 19.03 6.35
N GLY A 619 -22.18 20.12 5.68
CA GLY A 619 -21.81 20.12 4.25
C GLY A 619 -22.98 19.99 3.26
N GLU A 620 -24.22 19.75 3.74
CA GLU A 620 -25.41 19.76 2.89
C GLU A 620 -25.85 21.20 2.57
N PRO A 621 -26.21 21.49 1.29
CA PRO A 621 -26.94 22.70 0.93
C PRO A 621 -28.26 22.72 1.70
N THR A 622 -28.50 23.75 2.50
CA THR A 622 -29.81 23.92 3.13
C THR A 622 -30.88 24.11 2.04
N ALA A 623 -32.15 23.87 2.39
CA ALA A 623 -33.28 24.12 1.49
C ALA A 623 -33.53 25.62 1.22
N PHE A 624 -32.54 26.48 1.43
CA PHE A 624 -32.55 27.93 1.31
C PHE A 624 -31.29 28.40 0.58
N GLY A 625 -31.46 29.18 -0.47
CA GLY A 625 -30.40 29.77 -1.27
C GLY A 625 -30.79 31.15 -1.77
N PHE A 626 -29.89 31.79 -2.50
CA PHE A 626 -30.12 33.09 -3.12
C PHE A 626 -29.54 33.12 -4.54
N GLN A 627 -30.30 33.67 -5.48
CA GLN A 627 -29.85 33.91 -6.83
C GLN A 627 -29.42 35.39 -6.93
N ILE A 628 -28.22 35.62 -7.44
CA ILE A 628 -27.73 36.95 -7.80
C ILE A 628 -27.87 37.08 -9.31
N ASP A 629 -28.57 38.10 -9.78
CA ASP A 629 -28.66 38.46 -11.19
C ASP A 629 -28.02 39.84 -11.40
N GLN A 630 -26.99 39.96 -12.26
CA GLN A 630 -26.44 41.28 -12.60
C GLN A 630 -27.44 42.05 -13.49
N THR A 631 -27.81 43.27 -13.07
CA THR A 631 -28.79 44.13 -13.74
C THR A 631 -28.20 45.43 -14.31
N GLY A 632 -26.92 45.66 -14.07
CA GLY A 632 -26.15 46.80 -14.58
C GLY A 632 -24.70 46.71 -14.08
N ALA A 633 -23.82 47.60 -14.59
CA ALA A 633 -22.38 47.53 -14.36
C ALA A 633 -21.98 47.35 -12.89
N ASN A 634 -22.64 48.08 -11.98
CA ASN A 634 -22.46 47.97 -10.53
C ASN A 634 -23.83 47.72 -9.85
N SER A 635 -24.63 46.78 -10.35
CA SER A 635 -26.00 46.58 -9.85
C SER A 635 -26.44 45.13 -9.92
N TYR A 636 -26.87 44.59 -8.79
CA TYR A 636 -27.28 43.20 -8.63
C TYR A 636 -28.70 43.13 -8.06
N ASN A 637 -29.51 42.22 -8.59
CA ASN A 637 -30.74 41.75 -7.96
C ASN A 637 -30.42 40.51 -7.12
N LEU A 638 -30.94 40.45 -5.90
CA LEU A 638 -30.86 39.26 -5.04
C LEU A 638 -32.26 38.65 -4.89
N VAL A 639 -32.40 37.36 -5.23
CA VAL A 639 -33.66 36.61 -5.13
C VAL A 639 -33.45 35.40 -4.22
N ALA A 640 -33.88 35.50 -2.97
CA ALA A 640 -33.89 34.36 -2.05
C ALA A 640 -34.92 33.30 -2.49
N PHE A 641 -34.54 32.04 -2.45
CA PHE A 641 -35.40 30.90 -2.80
C PHE A 641 -35.28 29.77 -1.77
N GLY A 642 -36.38 29.10 -1.45
CA GLY A 642 -36.32 27.94 -0.56
C GLY A 642 -37.64 27.26 -0.22
N LYS A 643 -37.55 26.04 0.30
CA LYS A 643 -38.65 25.28 0.91
C LYS A 643 -38.45 25.26 2.43
N GLY A 644 -39.43 25.74 3.18
CA GLY A 644 -39.46 25.48 4.62
C GLY A 644 -39.71 24.00 4.92
N THR A 645 -39.47 23.58 6.16
CA THR A 645 -39.68 22.20 6.68
C THR A 645 -41.09 21.62 6.44
N ASN A 646 -42.07 22.46 6.12
CA ASN A 646 -43.44 22.09 5.78
C ASN A 646 -43.74 22.02 4.25
N GLY A 647 -42.71 21.99 3.40
CA GLY A 647 -42.83 21.80 1.95
C GLY A 647 -43.40 22.98 1.15
N LYS A 648 -43.76 24.09 1.81
CA LYS A 648 -44.22 25.33 1.16
C LYS A 648 -43.02 26.17 0.70
N SER A 649 -43.11 26.72 -0.51
CA SER A 649 -42.25 27.81 -0.97
C SER A 649 -42.73 29.13 -0.37
N TYR A 650 -41.77 29.99 -0.02
CA TYR A 650 -42.04 31.32 0.50
C TYR A 650 -41.40 32.36 -0.44
N PRO A 651 -42.18 33.07 -1.27
CA PRO A 651 -41.65 34.22 -1.99
C PRO A 651 -41.40 35.35 -0.98
N GLY A 652 -40.15 35.77 -0.84
CA GLY A 652 -39.80 37.01 -0.14
C GLY A 652 -40.14 38.22 -1.02
N THR A 653 -40.59 39.31 -0.41
CA THR A 653 -40.80 40.58 -1.12
C THR A 653 -39.72 41.56 -0.65
N VAL A 654 -38.96 42.13 -1.58
CA VAL A 654 -37.96 43.16 -1.27
C VAL A 654 -38.67 44.46 -0.91
N SER A 655 -38.40 45.01 0.27
CA SER A 655 -38.92 46.31 0.71
C SER A 655 -37.79 47.35 0.81
N GLU A 656 -38.03 48.49 0.15
CA GLU A 656 -37.15 49.66 -0.02
C GLU A 656 -35.82 49.48 -0.79
N LYS A 657 -35.39 50.58 -1.41
CA LYS A 657 -34.28 50.66 -2.35
C LYS A 657 -33.39 51.84 -1.96
N SER A 658 -32.32 51.58 -1.20
CA SER A 658 -31.20 52.51 -1.04
C SER A 658 -29.88 51.75 -1.15
N SER A 659 -28.81 52.43 -1.53
CA SER A 659 -27.71 51.90 -2.35
C SER A 659 -26.73 50.91 -1.69
N SER A 660 -27.03 50.33 -0.52
CA SER A 660 -26.12 49.42 0.20
C SER A 660 -26.79 48.37 1.10
N VAL A 661 -28.12 48.38 1.28
CA VAL A 661 -28.80 47.53 2.29
C VAL A 661 -30.03 46.86 1.68
N LEU A 662 -30.17 45.55 1.90
CA LEU A 662 -31.34 44.76 1.50
C LEU A 662 -32.01 44.14 2.75
N ILE A 663 -33.30 44.41 2.91
CA ILE A 663 -34.13 43.81 3.97
C ILE A 663 -35.01 42.72 3.34
N ILE A 664 -34.90 41.49 3.84
CA ILE A 664 -35.70 40.35 3.40
C ILE A 664 -36.76 40.04 4.45
N ASP A 665 -38.01 40.43 4.18
CA ASP A 665 -39.18 40.00 4.94
C ASP A 665 -39.48 38.51 4.68
N ALA A 666 -38.82 37.65 5.44
CA ALA A 666 -39.17 36.24 5.54
C ALA A 666 -40.37 36.07 6.50
N PRO A 667 -41.44 35.32 6.13
CA PRO A 667 -42.57 35.05 7.02
C PRO A 667 -42.22 33.95 8.05
N THR A 668 -41.19 34.21 8.84
CA THR A 668 -40.97 33.56 10.14
C THR A 668 -41.52 34.47 11.24
N ASN A 669 -42.03 33.91 12.33
CA ASN A 669 -42.72 34.68 13.38
C ASN A 669 -41.82 35.66 14.20
N LYS A 670 -40.59 35.98 13.73
CA LYS A 670 -39.53 36.59 14.55
C LYS A 670 -38.62 37.63 13.87
N GLY A 671 -39.02 38.19 12.72
CA GLY A 671 -38.39 39.38 12.12
C GLY A 671 -37.64 39.14 10.79
N PRO A 672 -37.26 40.22 10.08
CA PRO A 672 -36.57 40.15 8.79
C PRO A 672 -35.08 39.78 8.94
N ILE A 673 -34.51 39.24 7.87
CA ILE A 673 -33.06 39.05 7.72
C ILE A 673 -32.52 40.25 6.93
N THR A 674 -31.41 40.84 7.38
CA THR A 674 -30.80 42.00 6.71
C THR A 674 -29.44 41.58 6.14
N ILE A 675 -29.27 41.77 4.83
CA ILE A 675 -28.00 41.56 4.12
C ILE A 675 -27.51 42.92 3.63
N THR A 676 -26.30 43.27 4.04
CA THR A 676 -25.62 44.52 3.68
C THR A 676 -24.40 44.16 2.84
N LEU A 677 -24.29 44.75 1.65
CA LEU A 677 -23.06 44.72 0.86
C LEU A 677 -22.33 46.02 1.13
N THR A 678 -21.19 45.91 1.81
CA THR A 678 -20.49 47.06 2.38
C THR A 678 -19.55 47.69 1.35
N ASP A 679 -18.91 46.86 0.53
CA ASP A 679 -18.13 47.20 -0.66
C ASP A 679 -18.04 45.97 -1.59
N SER A 680 -17.09 45.95 -2.53
CA SER A 680 -16.86 44.83 -3.46
C SER A 680 -16.17 43.61 -2.82
N THR A 681 -15.70 43.71 -1.58
CA THR A 681 -14.95 42.66 -0.87
C THR A 681 -15.55 42.27 0.48
N HIS A 682 -16.64 42.90 0.93
CA HIS A 682 -17.28 42.60 2.22
C HIS A 682 -18.81 42.47 2.13
N MET A 683 -19.34 41.39 2.71
CA MET A 683 -20.77 41.17 2.93
C MET A 683 -21.05 40.92 4.41
N THR A 684 -21.92 41.74 5.00
CA THR A 684 -22.39 41.56 6.37
C THR A 684 -23.83 41.03 6.37
N MET A 685 -24.06 39.83 6.92
CA MET A 685 -25.40 39.23 7.05
C MET A 685 -25.83 39.17 8.52
N SER A 686 -26.97 39.77 8.85
CA SER A 686 -27.43 39.95 10.23
C SER A 686 -28.89 39.57 10.46
N GLY A 687 -29.23 39.24 11.71
CA GLY A 687 -30.60 38.86 12.11
C GLY A 687 -30.88 37.35 12.04
N ILE A 688 -29.87 36.51 11.81
CA ILE A 688 -30.04 35.06 11.75
C ILE A 688 -30.37 34.51 13.15
N ASN A 689 -31.37 33.62 13.20
CA ASN A 689 -31.72 32.83 14.38
C ASN A 689 -31.42 31.35 14.10
N VAL A 690 -30.60 30.71 14.94
CA VAL A 690 -30.39 29.25 14.88
C VAL A 690 -31.58 28.57 15.55
N ILE A 691 -32.24 27.67 14.83
CA ILE A 691 -33.41 26.93 15.32
C ILE A 691 -33.03 25.45 15.48
N SER A 692 -33.31 24.89 16.66
CA SER A 692 -33.29 23.45 16.93
C SER A 692 -34.58 23.07 17.63
N ASN A 693 -35.23 21.99 17.17
CA ASN A 693 -36.51 21.49 17.72
C ASN A 693 -37.55 22.61 17.92
N ASP A 694 -37.79 23.40 16.86
CA ASP A 694 -38.70 24.56 16.81
C ASP A 694 -38.45 25.66 17.86
N LYS A 695 -37.27 25.68 18.49
CA LYS A 695 -36.84 26.71 19.44
C LYS A 695 -35.61 27.43 18.93
N VAL A 696 -35.58 28.75 19.15
CA VAL A 696 -34.39 29.57 18.89
C VAL A 696 -33.36 29.24 19.97
N VAL A 697 -32.19 28.75 19.55
CA VAL A 697 -31.07 28.37 20.44
C VAL A 697 -30.06 29.51 20.57
N SER A 698 -29.92 30.31 19.51
CA SER A 698 -29.22 31.60 19.50
C SER A 698 -29.89 32.53 18.48
N GLY A 699 -29.86 33.83 18.72
CA GLY A 699 -30.55 34.81 17.88
C GLY A 699 -29.80 36.13 17.81
N GLY A 700 -29.95 36.83 16.67
CA GLY A 700 -29.23 38.06 16.39
C GLY A 700 -27.78 37.83 15.96
N ILE A 701 -27.47 36.68 15.34
CA ILE A 701 -26.11 36.44 14.83
C ILE A 701 -25.87 37.40 13.65
N SER A 702 -24.71 38.06 13.68
CA SER A 702 -24.14 38.79 12.55
C SER A 702 -22.92 38.02 12.07
N TRP A 703 -22.85 37.77 10.77
CA TRP A 703 -21.68 37.25 10.07
C TRP A 703 -21.11 38.42 9.28
N ASP A 704 -19.84 38.71 9.47
CA ASP A 704 -19.06 39.53 8.54
C ASP A 704 -18.24 38.55 7.70
N CYS A 705 -18.44 38.56 6.40
CA CYS A 705 -17.75 37.70 5.45
C CYS A 705 -16.87 38.60 4.58
N VAL A 706 -15.56 38.37 4.64
CA VAL A 706 -14.62 38.83 3.61
C VAL A 706 -14.90 37.96 2.38
N LEU A 707 -15.22 38.59 1.26
CA LEU A 707 -15.55 37.90 0.01
C LEU A 707 -14.24 37.46 -0.65
N GLY A 708 -13.81 36.24 -0.32
CA GLY A 708 -12.54 35.66 -0.73
C GLY A 708 -11.98 34.59 0.21
N ASP A 709 -12.49 34.52 1.45
CA ASP A 709 -12.18 33.53 2.50
C ASP A 709 -13.36 32.56 2.75
#